data_AF-A0A6P7WXD5-F1
#
_entry.id   AF-A0A6P7WXD5-F1
#
_cell.length_a   1.000
_cell.length_b   1.000
_cell.length_c   1.000
_cell.angle_alpha   90.00
_cell.angle_beta   90.00
_cell.angle_gamma   90.00
#
_symmetry.space_group_name_H-M   'P 1'
#
loop_
_entity.id
_entity.type
_entity.pdbx_description
1 polymer ?
#
loop_
_entity_poly.entity_id
_entity_poly.type
_entity_poly.pdbx_seq_one_letter_code
_entity_poly.pdbx_strand_id
1 'polypeptide(L)'
;FSRENLNSMSKNELKNHLEHTLIIIEALSRQLQDWQRNGGLVTHLGPSEQRETFTQTDETHATQEKYHYNLYVKAVEKINSLQNSKQDEERLKKELQTAFESLKSLYDTSLSTFESAEKIYRMTQEAKKAMSQDVCRIREFLSKHTKLLQKISVKMQGCLQLREEMKSQLEEAIQTKEAVCAELENLITQNEQIILERKRLAAELASLMTESSQVRARNEHYVVELSSREARIKILEQAQTEERERLKQLLSDTQRQKHELQDQIYQLETCNEQIDDLQTQLSDYAKNRELLEEENYVCREQLIEIEKQLKSSLSLIWESNLQREEQKDTIQQLQKIKETLQEELDTTKAEARDMLLKMGKEISDSFGQITRMKEKLLDLSGSLKAALHEEDLAADNSVTRTPARFAIHTPTSSFVGSVLKAAQREAESDNEEEKSDGPMSEKSAFTKVQPTTPKVPDFEVSLPDILFELRGIIANLSITASQLLQNKTQEIHKLKKELSDLQDKQWKLNSQYTTEISNLKEEFINLKMEKENRCKILISKEQTLKQLQEIIQELEKKYLQLLQERRDTESLTCSFSLELYSEISQLKRSLQLLETEKSVLQEELAKSEETSRRDWLQNRLSLEKEVTKLRLMYLDAEDSKSEIISRTTRNTETLEVNLFRSEKEVKKLDDLLQQIRKAFLSVPEVVANCQELKEVMDFLGWWEEKHWKGASA
;
A
#
# COMPACT_ATOMS: atom_id res chain seq x y z
N PHE A 1 -66.58 -128.33 16.61
CA PHE A 1 -65.51 -127.40 16.19
C PHE A 1 -66.05 -125.99 16.25
N SER A 2 -65.42 -125.12 17.03
CA SER A 2 -65.84 -123.72 17.21
C SER A 2 -65.19 -122.80 16.18
N ARG A 3 -65.86 -121.71 15.83
CA ARG A 3 -65.54 -120.86 14.67
C ARG A 3 -64.20 -120.13 14.75
N GLU A 4 -63.63 -120.01 15.96
CA GLU A 4 -62.43 -119.22 16.25
C GLU A 4 -61.12 -119.94 15.89
N ASN A 5 -61.07 -121.27 16.01
CA ASN A 5 -59.89 -122.08 15.65
C ASN A 5 -59.56 -122.07 14.15
N LEU A 6 -60.46 -121.56 13.29
CA LEU A 6 -60.23 -121.44 11.85
C LEU A 6 -59.45 -120.17 11.46
N ASN A 7 -59.40 -119.16 12.35
CA ASN A 7 -58.77 -117.88 12.06
C ASN A 7 -57.26 -117.83 12.41
N SER A 8 -56.72 -118.89 13.04
CA SER A 8 -55.32 -118.97 13.50
C SER A 8 -54.46 -119.95 12.71
N MET A 9 -55.02 -120.69 11.75
CA MET A 9 -54.29 -121.65 10.90
C MET A 9 -53.76 -120.97 9.63
N SER A 10 -52.57 -121.36 9.17
CA SER A 10 -52.03 -120.85 7.91
C SER A 10 -52.82 -121.37 6.69
N LYS A 11 -52.73 -120.64 5.56
CA LYS A 11 -53.40 -121.02 4.30
C LYS A 11 -53.05 -122.45 3.82
N ASN A 12 -51.84 -122.93 4.14
CA ASN A 12 -51.39 -124.26 3.76
C ASN A 12 -51.95 -125.36 4.68
N GLU A 13 -52.02 -125.09 5.99
CA GLU A 13 -52.67 -126.00 6.95
C GLU A 13 -54.19 -126.06 6.72
N LEU A 14 -54.83 -124.92 6.42
CA LEU A 14 -56.24 -124.87 6.05
C LEU A 14 -56.53 -125.70 4.78
N LYS A 15 -55.63 -125.65 3.77
CA LYS A 15 -55.72 -126.50 2.57
C LYS A 15 -55.58 -127.98 2.93
N ASN A 16 -54.58 -128.35 3.73
CA ASN A 16 -54.38 -129.74 4.16
C ASN A 16 -55.57 -130.27 5.00
N HIS A 17 -56.19 -129.40 5.82
CA HIS A 17 -57.34 -129.77 6.64
C HIS A 17 -58.64 -129.87 5.82
N LEU A 18 -58.79 -129.03 4.78
CA LEU A 18 -59.82 -129.17 3.74
C LEU A 18 -59.63 -130.44 2.90
N GLU A 19 -58.39 -130.81 2.54
CA GLU A 19 -58.10 -132.06 1.84
C GLU A 19 -58.37 -133.28 2.73
N HIS A 20 -58.02 -133.24 4.02
CA HIS A 20 -58.40 -134.29 4.98
C HIS A 20 -59.92 -134.39 5.18
N THR A 21 -60.64 -133.27 5.30
CA THR A 21 -62.10 -133.31 5.42
C THR A 21 -62.78 -133.71 4.12
N LEU A 22 -62.23 -133.39 2.95
CA LEU A 22 -62.67 -133.94 1.67
C LEU A 22 -62.44 -135.46 1.60
N ILE A 23 -61.28 -135.97 2.04
CA ILE A 23 -61.02 -137.43 2.10
C ILE A 23 -62.00 -138.13 3.06
N ILE A 24 -62.30 -137.51 4.21
CA ILE A 24 -63.28 -138.05 5.17
C ILE A 24 -64.71 -137.99 4.61
N ILE A 25 -65.09 -136.91 3.92
CA ILE A 25 -66.40 -136.76 3.26
C ILE A 25 -66.52 -137.74 2.09
N GLU A 26 -65.47 -137.95 1.30
CA GLU A 26 -65.37 -138.95 0.23
C GLU A 26 -65.54 -140.37 0.80
N ALA A 27 -64.84 -140.70 1.89
CA ALA A 27 -64.97 -142.00 2.57
C ALA A 27 -66.37 -142.22 3.14
N LEU A 28 -66.95 -141.23 3.83
CA LEU A 28 -68.32 -141.28 4.35
C LEU A 28 -69.37 -141.31 3.23
N SER A 29 -69.13 -140.65 2.10
CA SER A 29 -70.01 -140.68 0.93
C SER A 29 -69.98 -142.04 0.23
N ARG A 30 -68.82 -142.70 0.18
CA ARG A 30 -68.71 -144.09 -0.30
C ARG A 30 -69.40 -145.06 0.65
N GLN A 31 -69.22 -144.90 1.96
CA GLN A 31 -69.96 -145.69 2.97
C GLN A 31 -71.48 -145.47 2.89
N LEU A 32 -71.96 -144.25 2.58
CA LEU A 32 -73.37 -143.99 2.30
C LEU A 32 -73.84 -144.62 0.97
N GLN A 33 -73.02 -144.56 -0.08
CA GLN A 33 -73.36 -145.16 -1.38
C GLN A 33 -73.42 -146.69 -1.31
N ASP A 34 -72.54 -147.35 -0.54
CA ASP A 34 -72.61 -148.80 -0.33
C ASP A 34 -73.82 -149.21 0.53
N TRP A 35 -74.26 -148.36 1.47
CA TRP A 35 -75.53 -148.53 2.18
C TRP A 35 -76.75 -148.29 1.28
N GLN A 36 -76.71 -147.34 0.35
CA GLN A 36 -77.81 -147.10 -0.60
C GLN A 36 -77.83 -148.09 -1.78
N ARG A 37 -76.72 -148.75 -2.11
CA ARG A 37 -76.65 -149.76 -3.19
C ARG A 37 -77.19 -151.14 -2.81
N ASN A 38 -77.26 -151.46 -1.51
CA ASN A 38 -77.76 -152.76 -1.03
C ASN A 38 -79.17 -152.66 -0.43
N GLY A 39 -80.06 -151.87 -1.06
CA GLY A 39 -81.46 -151.72 -0.68
C GLY A 39 -82.42 -152.49 -1.60
N GLY A 40 -82.69 -153.76 -1.26
CA GLY A 40 -83.64 -154.64 -1.97
C GLY A 40 -82.96 -155.82 -2.68
N LEU A 41 -83.56 -157.02 -2.75
CA LEU A 41 -84.95 -157.42 -2.46
C LEU A 41 -85.01 -158.89 -1.94
N VAL A 42 -86.23 -159.41 -1.75
CA VAL A 42 -86.63 -160.83 -1.51
C VAL A 42 -86.95 -161.23 -0.05
N THR A 43 -88.21 -160.98 0.34
CA THR A 43 -89.15 -161.83 1.15
C THR A 43 -88.73 -162.38 2.54
N HIS A 44 -89.62 -162.66 3.53
CA HIS A 44 -91.08 -162.86 3.56
C HIS A 44 -91.74 -162.25 4.83
N LEU A 45 -93.06 -162.12 4.72
CA LEU A 45 -94.14 -161.98 5.72
C LEU A 45 -93.96 -162.51 7.16
N GLY A 46 -94.86 -162.07 8.06
CA GLY A 46 -95.27 -162.80 9.28
C GLY A 46 -96.24 -163.96 8.98
N PRO A 47 -97.17 -164.39 9.88
CA PRO A 47 -97.69 -163.70 11.06
C PRO A 47 -97.76 -164.63 12.31
N SER A 48 -98.70 -164.39 13.23
CA SER A 48 -99.12 -165.34 14.28
C SER A 48 -99.81 -166.57 13.70
N GLU A 49 -99.62 -167.76 14.28
CA GLU A 49 -100.69 -168.59 14.87
C GLU A 49 -100.21 -169.91 15.51
N GLN A 50 -101.01 -170.37 16.49
CA GLN A 50 -101.36 -171.77 16.85
C GLN A 50 -100.39 -172.97 16.63
N ARG A 51 -100.23 -173.77 17.73
CA ARG A 51 -100.10 -175.25 17.76
C ARG A 51 -98.83 -175.88 17.16
N GLU A 52 -98.50 -177.18 17.35
CA GLU A 52 -98.71 -178.19 18.42
C GLU A 52 -97.69 -179.32 18.12
N THR A 53 -96.99 -179.86 19.13
CA THR A 53 -96.31 -181.19 19.07
C THR A 53 -95.18 -181.35 18.01
N PHE A 54 -94.44 -182.46 17.86
CA PHE A 54 -94.40 -183.76 18.57
C PHE A 54 -92.95 -184.18 18.91
N THR A 55 -92.85 -185.17 19.80
CA THR A 55 -91.69 -185.91 20.31
C THR A 55 -90.65 -186.38 19.28
N GLN A 56 -89.42 -186.64 19.73
CA GLN A 56 -88.97 -188.04 19.88
C GLN A 56 -87.97 -188.20 21.05
N THR A 57 -88.19 -189.26 21.85
CA THR A 57 -87.26 -189.80 22.84
C THR A 57 -87.45 -191.30 22.86
N ASP A 58 -86.41 -192.07 22.56
CA ASP A 58 -86.47 -193.53 22.65
C ASP A 58 -86.21 -194.00 24.11
N GLU A 59 -86.68 -195.21 24.41
CA GLU A 59 -86.90 -195.77 25.75
C GLU A 59 -85.58 -196.12 26.48
N THR A 60 -85.47 -196.15 27.82
CA THR A 60 -86.19 -197.07 28.71
C THR A 60 -86.06 -196.75 30.23
N HIS A 61 -87.15 -197.03 30.97
CA HIS A 61 -87.28 -197.41 32.41
C HIS A 61 -86.58 -196.67 33.59
N ALA A 62 -87.44 -196.16 34.51
CA ALA A 62 -87.35 -196.13 35.99
C ALA A 62 -86.13 -195.46 36.70
N THR A 63 -86.24 -194.71 37.80
CA THR A 63 -87.22 -194.67 38.92
C THR A 63 -87.62 -193.24 39.37
N GLN A 64 -88.48 -193.11 40.39
CA GLN A 64 -89.48 -192.03 40.49
C GLN A 64 -89.23 -190.89 41.52
N GLU A 65 -87.98 -190.45 41.74
CA GLU A 65 -87.70 -189.37 42.73
C GLU A 65 -87.22 -188.02 42.14
N LYS A 66 -86.80 -187.98 40.86
CA LYS A 66 -86.05 -186.83 40.30
C LYS A 66 -86.88 -185.61 39.85
N TYR A 67 -88.21 -185.69 39.87
CA TYR A 67 -89.09 -184.68 39.26
C TYR A 67 -89.17 -183.36 40.05
N HIS A 68 -89.37 -183.42 41.36
CA HIS A 68 -89.68 -182.23 42.18
C HIS A 68 -88.49 -181.25 42.32
N TYR A 69 -87.26 -181.74 42.29
CA TYR A 69 -86.05 -180.91 42.42
C TYR A 69 -85.89 -179.93 41.25
N ASN A 70 -86.10 -180.39 40.00
CA ASN A 70 -85.95 -179.56 38.80
C ASN A 70 -86.98 -178.42 38.70
N LEU A 71 -88.15 -178.57 39.32
CA LEU A 71 -89.19 -177.53 39.33
C LEU A 71 -88.80 -176.37 40.27
N TYR A 72 -88.20 -176.70 41.42
CA TYR A 72 -87.74 -175.72 42.41
C TYR A 72 -86.60 -174.84 41.86
N VAL A 73 -85.59 -175.44 41.23
CA VAL A 73 -84.43 -174.70 40.67
C VAL A 73 -84.88 -173.64 39.68
N LYS A 74 -85.74 -173.99 38.71
CA LYS A 74 -86.28 -173.03 37.72
C LYS A 74 -87.08 -171.89 38.34
N ALA A 75 -87.79 -172.14 39.45
CA ALA A 75 -88.51 -171.09 40.16
C ALA A 75 -87.54 -170.09 40.83
N VAL A 76 -86.46 -170.58 41.46
CA VAL A 76 -85.42 -169.75 42.07
C VAL A 76 -84.66 -168.94 41.01
N GLU A 77 -84.31 -169.53 39.87
CA GLU A 77 -83.71 -168.83 38.72
C GLU A 77 -84.62 -167.71 38.19
N LYS A 78 -85.92 -167.96 38.11
CA LYS A 78 -86.91 -166.96 37.66
C LYS A 78 -87.09 -165.83 38.68
N ILE A 79 -87.04 -166.12 39.98
CA ILE A 79 -87.10 -165.10 41.05
C ILE A 79 -85.83 -164.26 41.05
N ASN A 80 -84.64 -164.88 40.96
CA ASN A 80 -83.37 -164.14 40.93
C ASN A 80 -83.26 -163.24 39.68
N SER A 81 -83.66 -163.72 38.50
CA SER A 81 -83.65 -162.89 37.28
C SER A 81 -84.64 -161.72 37.35
N LEU A 82 -85.83 -161.90 37.93
CA LEU A 82 -86.78 -160.80 38.18
C LEU A 82 -86.26 -159.82 39.25
N GLN A 83 -85.61 -160.31 40.30
CA GLN A 83 -85.07 -159.46 41.36
C GLN A 83 -83.86 -158.63 40.88
N ASN A 84 -82.99 -159.21 40.04
CA ASN A 84 -81.94 -158.47 39.35
C ASN A 84 -82.54 -157.41 38.41
N SER A 85 -83.50 -157.78 37.55
CA SER A 85 -84.19 -156.84 36.66
C SER A 85 -84.81 -155.66 37.41
N LYS A 86 -85.42 -155.91 38.59
CA LYS A 86 -85.94 -154.84 39.45
C LYS A 86 -84.84 -153.96 40.05
N GLN A 87 -83.71 -154.54 40.48
CA GLN A 87 -82.57 -153.76 40.96
C GLN A 87 -81.97 -152.89 39.86
N ASP A 88 -81.96 -153.36 38.61
CA ASP A 88 -81.47 -152.61 37.45
C ASP A 88 -82.45 -151.51 37.02
N GLU A 89 -83.77 -151.73 37.12
CA GLU A 89 -84.77 -150.65 37.01
C GLU A 89 -84.62 -149.59 38.13
N GLU A 90 -84.37 -150.01 39.38
CA GLU A 90 -84.13 -149.09 40.50
C GLU A 90 -82.80 -148.34 40.39
N ARG A 91 -81.77 -148.93 39.76
CA ARG A 91 -80.52 -148.25 39.37
C ARG A 91 -80.78 -147.23 38.28
N LEU A 92 -81.37 -147.66 37.15
CA LEU A 92 -81.70 -146.80 36.03
C LEU A 92 -82.56 -145.60 36.44
N LYS A 93 -83.54 -145.79 37.34
CA LYS A 93 -84.34 -144.70 37.90
C LYS A 93 -83.50 -143.69 38.70
N LYS A 94 -82.54 -144.16 39.50
CA LYS A 94 -81.63 -143.28 40.27
C LYS A 94 -80.67 -142.54 39.35
N GLU A 95 -80.09 -143.23 38.36
CA GLU A 95 -79.20 -142.64 37.36
C GLU A 95 -79.93 -141.62 36.47
N LEU A 96 -81.16 -141.91 36.06
CA LEU A 96 -82.00 -140.96 35.32
C LEU A 96 -82.33 -139.73 36.18
N GLN A 97 -82.60 -139.92 37.47
CA GLN A 97 -82.87 -138.81 38.39
C GLN A 97 -81.62 -137.94 38.63
N THR A 98 -80.44 -138.52 38.86
CA THR A 98 -79.19 -137.74 38.97
C THR A 98 -78.79 -137.09 37.65
N ALA A 99 -79.12 -137.70 36.50
CA ALA A 99 -79.00 -137.08 35.18
C ALA A 99 -79.94 -135.86 35.03
N PHE A 100 -81.19 -135.93 35.50
CA PHE A 100 -82.09 -134.77 35.51
C PHE A 100 -81.65 -133.67 36.48
N GLU A 101 -81.18 -134.01 37.67
CA GLU A 101 -80.69 -133.06 38.68
C GLU A 101 -79.39 -132.37 38.23
N SER A 102 -78.49 -133.09 37.54
CA SER A 102 -77.30 -132.51 36.90
C SER A 102 -77.64 -131.66 35.67
N LEU A 103 -78.57 -132.10 34.79
CA LEU A 103 -79.07 -131.26 33.69
C LEU A 103 -79.71 -129.97 34.19
N LYS A 104 -80.50 -130.03 35.26
CA LYS A 104 -81.12 -128.84 35.85
C LYS A 104 -80.08 -127.89 36.44
N SER A 105 -79.12 -128.39 37.24
CA SER A 105 -78.06 -127.53 37.79
C SER A 105 -77.13 -126.97 36.71
N LEU A 106 -76.89 -127.68 35.61
CA LEU A 106 -76.21 -127.14 34.42
C LEU A 106 -77.04 -126.05 33.72
N TYR A 107 -78.37 -126.19 33.64
CA TYR A 107 -79.25 -125.15 33.11
C TYR A 107 -79.26 -123.90 34.02
N ASP A 108 -79.46 -124.08 35.32
CA ASP A 108 -79.52 -123.00 36.31
C ASP A 108 -78.17 -122.23 36.39
N THR A 109 -77.04 -122.94 36.30
CA THR A 109 -75.70 -122.29 36.22
C THR A 109 -75.44 -121.66 34.86
N SER A 110 -75.92 -122.23 33.75
CA SER A 110 -75.85 -121.58 32.43
C SER A 110 -76.67 -120.28 32.41
N LEU A 111 -77.84 -120.26 33.02
CA LEU A 111 -78.69 -119.06 33.08
C LEU A 111 -78.00 -117.96 33.92
N SER A 112 -77.53 -118.30 35.12
CA SER A 112 -76.85 -117.35 36.01
C SER A 112 -75.54 -116.82 35.40
N THR A 113 -74.79 -117.65 34.66
CA THR A 113 -73.61 -117.17 33.93
C THR A 113 -73.97 -116.25 32.76
N PHE A 114 -75.06 -116.50 32.02
CA PHE A 114 -75.57 -115.55 31.02
C PHE A 114 -76.00 -114.20 31.64
N GLU A 115 -76.76 -114.21 32.73
CA GLU A 115 -77.14 -112.97 33.46
C GLU A 115 -75.91 -112.18 33.92
N SER A 116 -74.88 -112.88 34.42
CA SER A 116 -73.62 -112.27 34.82
C SER A 116 -72.86 -111.65 33.64
N ALA A 117 -72.86 -112.33 32.48
CA ALA A 117 -72.20 -111.89 31.27
C ALA A 117 -72.93 -110.68 30.64
N GLU A 118 -74.26 -110.65 30.64
CA GLU A 118 -75.04 -109.49 30.20
C GLU A 118 -74.81 -108.28 31.11
N LYS A 119 -74.78 -108.48 32.44
CA LYS A 119 -74.43 -107.41 33.40
C LYS A 119 -73.04 -106.84 33.14
N ILE A 120 -72.03 -107.70 32.93
CA ILE A 120 -70.66 -107.28 32.59
C ILE A 120 -70.65 -106.54 31.25
N TYR A 121 -71.30 -107.07 30.21
CA TYR A 121 -71.41 -106.43 28.89
C TYR A 121 -72.02 -105.03 28.98
N ARG A 122 -73.12 -104.87 29.73
CA ARG A 122 -73.77 -103.57 29.95
C ARG A 122 -72.84 -102.59 30.65
N MET A 123 -72.18 -103.01 31.74
CA MET A 123 -71.19 -102.18 32.45
C MET A 123 -70.00 -101.81 31.56
N THR A 124 -69.50 -102.71 30.72
CA THR A 124 -68.42 -102.42 29.76
C THR A 124 -68.87 -101.43 28.68
N GLN A 125 -70.10 -101.54 28.18
CA GLN A 125 -70.66 -100.60 27.20
C GLN A 125 -70.95 -99.22 27.80
N GLU A 126 -71.34 -99.14 29.08
CA GLU A 126 -71.46 -97.90 29.85
C GLU A 126 -70.09 -97.25 30.08
N ALA A 127 -69.10 -98.01 30.53
CA ALA A 127 -67.72 -97.54 30.70
C ALA A 127 -67.09 -97.06 29.38
N LYS A 128 -67.36 -97.75 28.26
CA LYS A 128 -66.94 -97.33 26.91
C LYS A 128 -67.57 -95.98 26.51
N LYS A 129 -68.85 -95.76 26.83
CA LYS A 129 -69.51 -94.46 26.60
C LYS A 129 -68.87 -93.36 27.45
N ALA A 130 -68.66 -93.59 28.75
CA ALA A 130 -68.00 -92.63 29.63
C ALA A 130 -66.58 -92.27 29.13
N MET A 131 -65.74 -93.27 28.86
CA MET A 131 -64.40 -93.06 28.29
C MET A 131 -64.43 -92.27 26.97
N SER A 132 -65.41 -92.51 26.09
CA SER A 132 -65.54 -91.75 24.85
C SER A 132 -65.88 -90.27 25.08
N GLN A 133 -66.70 -89.97 26.10
CA GLN A 133 -67.01 -88.59 26.50
C GLN A 133 -65.80 -87.90 27.12
N ASP A 134 -65.03 -88.59 27.97
CA ASP A 134 -63.83 -88.02 28.59
C ASP A 134 -62.70 -87.79 27.56
N VAL A 135 -62.53 -88.67 26.58
CA VAL A 135 -61.63 -88.43 25.43
C VAL A 135 -62.06 -87.19 24.63
N CYS A 136 -63.36 -86.93 24.47
CA CYS A 136 -63.86 -85.71 23.84
C CYS A 136 -63.59 -84.45 24.70
N ARG A 137 -63.87 -84.51 26.02
CA ARG A 137 -63.57 -83.42 26.97
C ARG A 137 -62.09 -83.06 26.99
N ILE A 138 -61.20 -84.06 27.01
CA ILE A 138 -59.74 -83.88 26.95
C ILE A 138 -59.34 -83.27 25.59
N ARG A 139 -59.90 -83.73 24.46
CA ARG A 139 -59.63 -83.16 23.14
C ARG A 139 -60.04 -81.69 23.04
N GLU A 140 -61.20 -81.32 23.58
CA GLU A 140 -61.63 -79.92 23.66
C GLU A 140 -60.72 -79.07 24.54
N PHE A 141 -60.34 -79.58 25.72
CA PHE A 141 -59.44 -78.91 26.64
C PHE A 141 -58.07 -78.65 26.00
N LEU A 142 -57.49 -79.67 25.38
CA LEU A 142 -56.24 -79.54 24.60
C LEU A 142 -56.40 -78.53 23.46
N SER A 143 -57.49 -78.55 22.69
CA SER A 143 -57.73 -77.56 21.63
C SER A 143 -57.81 -76.12 22.16
N LYS A 144 -58.45 -75.92 23.33
CA LYS A 144 -58.51 -74.62 24.02
C LYS A 144 -57.10 -74.18 24.46
N HIS A 145 -56.29 -75.09 25.02
CA HIS A 145 -54.92 -74.80 25.44
C HIS A 145 -53.95 -74.55 24.27
N THR A 146 -54.02 -75.31 23.16
CA THR A 146 -53.21 -75.06 21.96
C THR A 146 -53.50 -73.67 21.39
N LYS A 147 -54.78 -73.26 21.32
CA LYS A 147 -55.19 -71.91 20.89
C LYS A 147 -54.68 -70.81 21.83
N LEU A 148 -54.65 -71.06 23.14
CA LEU A 148 -54.08 -70.13 24.12
C LEU A 148 -52.55 -70.01 23.97
N LEU A 149 -51.84 -71.15 23.85
CA LEU A 149 -50.39 -71.17 23.64
C LEU A 149 -49.98 -70.48 22.33
N GLN A 150 -50.74 -70.67 21.24
CA GLN A 150 -50.52 -69.95 19.98
C GLN A 150 -50.69 -68.44 20.16
N LYS A 151 -51.75 -67.99 20.86
CA LYS A 151 -51.95 -66.56 21.17
C LYS A 151 -50.83 -65.98 22.04
N ILE A 152 -50.32 -66.74 23.00
CA ILE A 152 -49.18 -66.34 23.85
C ILE A 152 -47.89 -66.27 23.03
N SER A 153 -47.64 -67.26 22.16
CA SER A 153 -46.47 -67.31 21.27
C SER A 153 -46.44 -66.12 20.31
N VAL A 154 -47.55 -65.80 19.63
CA VAL A 154 -47.64 -64.63 18.74
C VAL A 154 -47.44 -63.33 19.51
N LYS A 155 -48.04 -63.19 20.70
CA LYS A 155 -47.80 -62.00 21.55
C LYS A 155 -46.35 -61.89 22.02
N MET A 156 -45.72 -63.00 22.42
CA MET A 156 -44.31 -63.02 22.82
C MET A 156 -43.39 -62.62 21.66
N GLN A 157 -43.65 -63.11 20.45
CA GLN A 157 -42.91 -62.73 19.25
C GLN A 157 -43.04 -61.22 18.96
N GLY A 158 -44.25 -60.66 19.03
CA GLY A 158 -44.47 -59.22 18.89
C GLY A 158 -43.76 -58.40 19.97
N CYS A 159 -43.73 -58.86 21.22
CA CYS A 159 -42.97 -58.21 22.29
C CYS A 159 -41.44 -58.27 22.08
N LEU A 160 -40.93 -59.35 21.47
CA LEU A 160 -39.50 -59.46 21.11
C LEU A 160 -39.14 -58.51 19.96
N GLN A 161 -39.98 -58.46 18.92
CA GLN A 161 -39.82 -57.53 17.79
C GLN A 161 -39.84 -56.07 18.26
N LEU A 162 -40.84 -55.67 19.05
CA LEU A 162 -40.93 -54.32 19.63
C LEU A 162 -39.69 -53.97 20.48
N ARG A 163 -39.16 -54.92 21.25
CA ARG A 163 -37.92 -54.74 22.03
C ARG A 163 -36.69 -54.56 21.13
N GLU A 164 -36.63 -55.27 20.01
CA GLU A 164 -35.54 -55.17 19.03
C GLU A 164 -35.62 -53.87 18.22
N GLU A 165 -36.81 -53.42 17.84
CA GLU A 165 -37.08 -52.09 17.28
C GLU A 165 -36.66 -50.98 18.25
N MET A 166 -37.10 -51.03 19.51
CA MET A 166 -36.69 -50.07 20.55
C MET A 166 -35.18 -50.08 20.80
N LYS A 167 -34.53 -51.25 20.72
CA LYS A 167 -33.07 -51.36 20.84
C LYS A 167 -32.36 -50.69 19.65
N SER A 168 -32.85 -50.89 18.43
CA SER A 168 -32.30 -50.23 17.23
C SER A 168 -32.46 -48.71 17.30
N GLN A 169 -33.63 -48.22 17.72
CA GLN A 169 -33.87 -46.79 17.93
C GLN A 169 -32.98 -46.18 19.02
N LEU A 170 -32.71 -46.94 20.10
CA LEU A 170 -31.78 -46.50 21.15
C LEU A 170 -30.33 -46.46 20.63
N GLU A 171 -29.91 -47.42 19.81
CA GLU A 171 -28.56 -47.45 19.23
C GLU A 171 -28.37 -46.32 18.19
N GLU A 172 -29.38 -46.00 17.39
CA GLU A 172 -29.40 -44.82 16.50
C GLU A 172 -29.40 -43.49 17.29
N ALA A 173 -30.17 -43.39 18.38
CA ALA A 173 -30.17 -42.23 19.27
C ALA A 173 -28.84 -42.03 20.02
N ILE A 174 -28.11 -43.12 20.30
CA ILE A 174 -26.75 -43.05 20.85
C ILE A 174 -25.76 -42.59 19.79
N GLN A 175 -25.77 -43.16 18.58
CA GLN A 175 -24.85 -42.78 17.50
C GLN A 175 -25.03 -41.32 17.07
N THR A 176 -26.28 -40.84 16.93
CA THR A 176 -26.57 -39.44 16.61
C THR A 176 -26.14 -38.49 17.73
N LYS A 177 -26.33 -38.86 19.00
CA LYS A 177 -25.79 -38.10 20.14
C LYS A 177 -24.26 -38.08 20.12
N GLU A 178 -23.59 -39.20 19.86
CA GLU A 178 -22.13 -39.29 19.81
C GLU A 178 -21.54 -38.44 18.67
N ALA A 179 -22.18 -38.43 17.50
CA ALA A 179 -21.84 -37.53 16.40
C ALA A 179 -21.96 -36.05 16.80
N VAL A 180 -23.08 -35.65 17.42
CA VAL A 180 -23.26 -34.27 17.91
C VAL A 180 -22.25 -33.91 19.01
N CYS A 181 -21.88 -34.85 19.89
CA CYS A 181 -20.81 -34.62 20.87
C CYS A 181 -19.45 -34.38 20.17
N ALA A 182 -19.11 -35.16 19.15
CA ALA A 182 -17.87 -34.96 18.39
C ALA A 182 -17.88 -33.63 17.61
N GLU A 183 -19.02 -33.21 17.05
CA GLU A 183 -19.15 -31.87 16.43
C GLU A 183 -18.98 -30.74 17.46
N LEU A 184 -19.53 -30.89 18.67
CA LEU A 184 -19.36 -29.93 19.75
C LEU A 184 -17.89 -29.86 20.24
N GLU A 185 -17.18 -30.98 20.33
CA GLU A 185 -15.74 -31.00 20.67
C GLU A 185 -14.88 -30.31 19.59
N ASN A 186 -15.22 -30.51 18.32
CA ASN A 186 -14.60 -29.76 17.21
C ASN A 186 -14.90 -28.25 17.29
N LEU A 187 -16.13 -27.85 17.62
CA LEU A 187 -16.48 -26.44 17.83
C LEU A 187 -15.81 -25.83 19.06
N ILE A 188 -15.61 -26.58 20.14
CA ILE A 188 -14.87 -26.14 21.33
C ILE A 188 -13.41 -25.86 20.97
N THR A 189 -12.73 -26.81 20.32
CA THR A 189 -11.31 -26.65 19.95
C THR A 189 -11.10 -25.53 18.90
N GLN A 190 -12.05 -25.32 17.98
CA GLN A 190 -12.05 -24.14 17.09
C GLN A 190 -12.21 -22.82 17.87
N ASN A 191 -13.10 -22.76 18.86
CA ASN A 191 -13.25 -21.57 19.70
C ASN A 191 -11.98 -21.30 20.54
N GLU A 192 -11.31 -22.33 21.05
CA GLU A 192 -10.03 -22.18 21.75
C GLU A 192 -8.94 -21.61 20.83
N GLN A 193 -8.84 -22.08 19.58
CA GLN A 193 -7.93 -21.52 18.57
C GLN A 193 -8.24 -20.05 18.30
N ILE A 194 -9.51 -19.68 18.06
CA ILE A 194 -9.94 -18.29 17.86
C ILE A 194 -9.63 -17.41 19.07
N ILE A 195 -9.76 -17.93 20.30
CA ILE A 195 -9.39 -17.23 21.54
C ILE A 195 -7.87 -17.00 21.62
N LEU A 196 -7.05 -17.97 21.19
CA LEU A 196 -5.60 -17.83 21.14
C LEU A 196 -5.15 -16.82 20.05
N GLU A 197 -5.75 -16.86 18.86
CA GLU A 197 -5.48 -15.87 17.81
C GLU A 197 -5.90 -14.45 18.23
N ARG A 198 -7.08 -14.30 18.85
CA ARG A 198 -7.54 -13.01 19.38
C ARG A 198 -6.61 -12.48 20.47
N LYS A 199 -6.03 -13.34 21.31
CA LYS A 199 -4.98 -12.96 22.29
C LYS A 199 -3.70 -12.52 21.58
N ARG A 200 -3.26 -13.24 20.54
CA ARG A 200 -2.08 -12.89 19.72
C ARG A 200 -2.24 -11.52 19.07
N LEU A 201 -3.36 -11.29 18.39
CA LEU A 201 -3.67 -10.02 17.73
C LEU A 201 -3.85 -8.86 18.72
N ALA A 202 -4.41 -9.11 19.91
CA ALA A 202 -4.49 -8.09 20.95
C ALA A 202 -3.10 -7.67 21.48
N ALA A 203 -2.16 -8.60 21.62
CA ALA A 203 -0.77 -8.31 21.99
C ALA A 203 -0.02 -7.56 20.87
N GLU A 204 -0.24 -7.95 19.61
CA GLU A 204 0.33 -7.30 18.42
C GLU A 204 -0.17 -5.85 18.27
N LEU A 205 -1.48 -5.62 18.45
CA LEU A 205 -2.07 -4.28 18.51
C LEU A 205 -1.52 -3.45 19.69
N ALA A 206 -1.31 -4.06 20.86
CA ALA A 206 -0.70 -3.37 22.00
C ALA A 206 0.75 -2.95 21.69
N SER A 207 1.57 -3.81 21.06
CA SER A 207 2.92 -3.43 20.66
C SER A 207 2.94 -2.31 19.63
N LEU A 208 2.08 -2.37 18.60
CA LEU A 208 1.95 -1.31 17.58
C LEU A 208 1.47 0.02 18.19
N MET A 209 0.60 -0.02 19.21
CA MET A 209 0.20 1.18 19.95
C MET A 209 1.35 1.78 20.76
N THR A 210 2.25 0.97 21.34
CA THR A 210 3.46 1.47 22.00
C THR A 210 4.51 1.99 21.03
N GLU A 211 4.63 1.40 19.84
CA GLU A 211 5.52 1.93 18.79
C GLU A 211 4.96 3.27 18.25
N SER A 212 3.65 3.36 18.01
CA SER A 212 2.99 4.60 17.59
C SER A 212 3.17 5.74 18.60
N SER A 213 3.11 5.45 19.91
CA SER A 213 3.37 6.48 20.93
C SER A 213 4.85 6.89 21.01
N GLN A 214 5.79 5.95 20.83
CA GLN A 214 7.22 6.29 20.71
C GLN A 214 7.53 7.14 19.48
N VAL A 215 6.97 6.81 18.31
CA VAL A 215 7.12 7.59 17.08
C VAL A 215 6.51 8.99 17.26
N ARG A 216 5.37 9.10 17.93
CA ARG A 216 4.75 10.40 18.25
C ARG A 216 5.65 11.26 19.14
N ALA A 217 6.19 10.69 20.23
CA ALA A 217 7.11 11.40 21.12
C ALA A 217 8.42 11.82 20.41
N ARG A 218 8.95 10.99 19.48
CA ARG A 218 10.09 11.37 18.63
C ARG A 218 9.73 12.54 17.70
N ASN A 219 8.55 12.53 17.09
CA ASN A 219 8.09 13.61 16.22
C ASN A 219 7.87 14.92 17.00
N GLU A 220 7.29 14.85 18.21
CA GLU A 220 7.16 15.99 19.12
C GLU A 220 8.53 16.58 19.49
N HIS A 221 9.51 15.72 19.80
CA HIS A 221 10.91 16.15 20.03
C HIS A 221 11.51 16.84 18.79
N TYR A 222 11.34 16.27 17.59
CA TYR A 222 11.85 16.88 16.36
C TYR A 222 11.18 18.22 16.02
N VAL A 223 9.89 18.39 16.32
CA VAL A 223 9.21 19.69 16.16
C VAL A 223 9.79 20.74 17.11
N VAL A 224 10.08 20.38 18.37
CA VAL A 224 10.76 21.27 19.32
C VAL A 224 12.19 21.59 18.85
N GLU A 225 12.97 20.60 18.39
CA GLU A 225 14.29 20.86 17.82
C GLU A 225 14.24 21.79 16.61
N LEU A 226 13.33 21.56 15.65
CA LEU A 226 13.18 22.37 14.45
C LEU A 226 12.83 23.82 14.80
N SER A 227 11.82 24.06 15.63
CA SER A 227 11.47 25.41 16.10
C SER A 227 12.64 26.11 16.83
N SER A 228 13.46 25.37 17.58
CA SER A 228 14.67 25.93 18.21
C SER A 228 15.76 26.31 17.18
N ARG A 229 15.85 25.58 16.06
CA ARG A 229 16.77 25.87 14.96
C ARG A 229 16.27 27.03 14.11
N GLU A 230 14.98 27.10 13.83
CA GLU A 230 14.33 28.26 13.18
C GLU A 230 14.52 29.55 13.99
N ALA A 231 14.38 29.49 15.31
CA ALA A 231 14.65 30.63 16.18
C ALA A 231 16.12 31.09 16.11
N ARG A 232 17.08 30.15 16.09
CA ARG A 232 18.51 30.46 15.90
C ARG A 232 18.79 31.05 14.52
N ILE A 233 18.15 30.54 13.46
CA ILE A 233 18.28 31.07 12.10
C ILE A 233 17.80 32.53 12.07
N LYS A 234 16.62 32.84 12.60
CA LYS A 234 16.10 34.22 12.67
C LYS A 234 17.03 35.18 13.42
N ILE A 235 17.65 34.75 14.52
CA ILE A 235 18.63 35.55 15.27
C ILE A 235 19.89 35.81 14.43
N LEU A 236 20.38 34.79 13.70
CA LEU A 236 21.55 34.94 12.81
C LEU A 236 21.24 35.78 11.57
N GLU A 237 20.04 35.70 11.02
CA GLU A 237 19.56 36.56 9.93
C GLU A 237 19.48 38.02 10.39
N GLN A 238 18.91 38.28 11.57
CA GLN A 238 18.87 39.61 12.20
C GLN A 238 20.28 40.20 12.40
N ALA A 239 21.19 39.43 13.01
CA ALA A 239 22.58 39.84 13.17
C ALA A 239 23.28 40.10 11.82
N GLN A 240 23.01 39.29 10.79
CA GLN A 240 23.55 39.54 9.45
C GLN A 240 22.96 40.80 8.80
N THR A 241 21.69 41.13 9.04
CA THR A 241 21.12 42.40 8.58
C THR A 241 21.71 43.61 9.30
N GLU A 242 21.91 43.54 10.63
CA GLU A 242 22.59 44.61 11.38
C GLU A 242 24.02 44.85 10.87
N GLU A 243 24.82 43.80 10.67
CA GLU A 243 26.18 43.94 10.13
C GLU A 243 26.18 44.50 8.70
N ARG A 244 25.20 44.14 7.86
CA ARG A 244 25.03 44.75 6.53
C ARG A 244 24.66 46.23 6.61
N GLU A 245 23.95 46.67 7.65
CA GLU A 245 23.60 48.08 7.86
C GLU A 245 24.78 48.87 8.44
N ARG A 246 25.53 48.30 9.39
CA ARG A 246 26.82 48.85 9.88
C ARG A 246 27.81 49.04 8.74
N LEU A 247 27.97 48.04 7.86
CA LEU A 247 28.83 48.14 6.69
C LEU A 247 28.35 49.16 5.66
N LYS A 248 27.03 49.33 5.46
CA LYS A 248 26.48 50.41 4.62
C LYS A 248 26.77 51.79 5.20
N GLN A 249 26.63 51.97 6.52
CA GLN A 249 26.93 53.24 7.21
C GLN A 249 28.41 53.59 7.07
N LEU A 250 29.30 52.64 7.36
CA LEU A 250 30.76 52.81 7.18
C LEU A 250 31.14 53.11 5.72
N LEU A 251 30.44 52.53 4.74
CA LEU A 251 30.62 52.86 3.33
C LEU A 251 30.15 54.30 3.01
N SER A 252 28.99 54.74 3.50
CA SER A 252 28.55 56.13 3.30
C SER A 252 29.46 57.14 4.01
N ASP A 253 29.98 56.81 5.19
CA ASP A 253 30.88 57.68 5.96
C ASP A 253 32.25 57.79 5.32
N THR A 254 32.85 56.68 4.87
CA THR A 254 34.13 56.70 4.13
C THR A 254 33.99 57.35 2.75
N GLN A 255 32.85 57.18 2.08
CA GLN A 255 32.57 57.84 0.80
C GLN A 255 32.31 59.36 0.98
N ARG A 256 31.70 59.76 2.09
CA ARG A 256 31.61 61.17 2.52
C ARG A 256 32.98 61.76 2.84
N GLN A 257 33.80 61.10 3.65
CA GLN A 257 35.17 61.52 3.95
C GLN A 257 36.01 61.67 2.69
N LYS A 258 35.82 60.77 1.70
CA LYS A 258 36.46 60.91 0.39
C LYS A 258 36.03 62.19 -0.33
N HIS A 259 34.74 62.53 -0.35
CA HIS A 259 34.28 63.79 -0.92
C HIS A 259 34.83 65.02 -0.16
N GLU A 260 34.79 65.01 1.18
CA GLU A 260 35.36 66.09 1.99
C GLU A 260 36.87 66.28 1.78
N LEU A 261 37.61 65.20 1.47
CA LEU A 261 39.02 65.26 1.05
C LEU A 261 39.20 65.72 -0.40
N GLN A 262 38.30 65.37 -1.32
CA GLN A 262 38.33 65.89 -2.71
C GLN A 262 38.05 67.39 -2.75
N ASP A 263 37.10 67.89 -1.94
CA ASP A 263 36.82 69.32 -1.82
C ASP A 263 38.02 70.08 -1.21
N GLN A 264 38.74 69.48 -0.26
CA GLN A 264 40.00 70.02 0.28
C GLN A 264 41.12 70.05 -0.76
N ILE A 265 41.26 68.99 -1.57
CA ILE A 265 42.23 68.96 -2.68
C ILE A 265 41.92 70.08 -3.68
N TYR A 266 40.66 70.24 -4.10
CA TYR A 266 40.25 71.31 -5.01
C TYR A 266 40.48 72.73 -4.44
N GLN A 267 40.27 72.91 -3.13
CA GLN A 267 40.62 74.16 -2.43
C GLN A 267 42.13 74.41 -2.36
N LEU A 268 42.95 73.36 -2.25
CA LEU A 268 44.41 73.49 -2.30
C LEU A 268 44.92 73.75 -3.72
N GLU A 269 44.34 73.10 -4.73
CA GLU A 269 44.63 73.33 -6.16
C GLU A 269 44.34 74.78 -6.55
N THR A 270 43.13 75.29 -6.26
CA THR A 270 42.76 76.68 -6.54
C THR A 270 43.53 77.71 -5.70
N CYS A 271 43.99 77.37 -4.49
CA CYS A 271 44.95 78.18 -3.75
C CYS A 271 46.35 78.17 -4.39
N ASN A 272 46.78 77.06 -4.99
CA ASN A 272 48.07 76.98 -5.66
C ASN A 272 48.07 77.76 -6.99
N GLU A 273 46.97 77.68 -7.76
CA GLU A 273 46.75 78.54 -8.94
C GLU A 273 46.86 80.03 -8.57
N GLN A 274 46.24 80.46 -7.47
CA GLN A 274 46.37 81.84 -6.96
C GLN A 274 47.81 82.19 -6.52
N ILE A 275 48.57 81.23 -5.99
CA ILE A 275 49.99 81.41 -5.62
C ILE A 275 50.87 81.53 -6.87
N ASP A 276 50.58 80.78 -7.94
CA ASP A 276 51.32 80.86 -9.20
C ASP A 276 50.97 82.15 -10.00
N ASP A 277 49.71 82.59 -9.97
CA ASP A 277 49.27 83.91 -10.45
C ASP A 277 49.97 85.06 -9.70
N LEU A 278 50.13 84.95 -8.38
CA LEU A 278 50.86 85.94 -7.59
C LEU A 278 52.38 85.89 -7.83
N GLN A 279 52.95 84.71 -8.08
CA GLN A 279 54.38 84.57 -8.45
C GLN A 279 54.67 85.16 -9.85
N THR A 280 53.81 84.95 -10.83
CA THR A 280 53.95 85.55 -12.18
C THR A 280 53.81 87.06 -12.11
N GLN A 281 52.81 87.59 -11.40
CA GLN A 281 52.68 89.02 -11.12
C GLN A 281 53.92 89.61 -10.42
N LEU A 282 54.46 88.94 -9.39
CA LEU A 282 55.69 89.37 -8.72
C LEU A 282 56.91 89.33 -9.65
N SER A 283 56.98 88.36 -10.56
CA SER A 283 58.03 88.30 -11.60
C SER A 283 57.94 89.50 -12.56
N ASP A 284 56.74 89.88 -12.99
CA ASP A 284 56.54 91.02 -13.88
C ASP A 284 56.74 92.37 -13.17
N TYR A 285 56.33 92.50 -11.90
CA TYR A 285 56.71 93.64 -11.06
C TYR A 285 58.23 93.74 -10.85
N ALA A 286 58.94 92.62 -10.73
CA ALA A 286 60.40 92.60 -10.63
C ALA A 286 61.08 93.09 -11.91
N LYS A 287 60.64 92.61 -13.09
CA LYS A 287 61.10 93.08 -14.41
C LYS A 287 60.82 94.58 -14.60
N ASN A 288 59.63 95.04 -14.24
CA ASN A 288 59.27 96.45 -14.35
C ASN A 288 60.11 97.33 -13.40
N ARG A 289 60.48 96.83 -12.22
CA ARG A 289 61.43 97.52 -11.33
C ARG A 289 62.84 97.58 -11.93
N GLU A 290 63.31 96.50 -12.54
CA GLU A 290 64.62 96.43 -13.21
C GLU A 290 64.70 97.43 -14.38
N LEU A 291 63.68 97.47 -15.24
CA LEU A 291 63.56 98.46 -16.33
C LEU A 291 63.52 99.90 -15.79
N LEU A 292 62.79 100.18 -14.71
CA LEU A 292 62.77 101.50 -14.07
C LEU A 292 64.12 101.87 -13.42
N GLU A 293 64.90 100.89 -12.97
CA GLU A 293 66.26 101.09 -12.45
C GLU A 293 67.27 101.36 -13.59
N GLU A 294 67.13 100.70 -14.74
CA GLU A 294 67.86 101.03 -15.98
C GLU A 294 67.52 102.44 -16.51
N GLU A 295 66.23 102.79 -16.60
CA GLU A 295 65.80 104.14 -16.99
C GLU A 295 66.35 105.22 -16.02
N ASN A 296 66.29 104.97 -14.71
CA ASN A 296 66.88 105.87 -13.71
C ASN A 296 68.39 105.99 -13.86
N TYR A 297 69.10 104.90 -14.20
CA TYR A 297 70.54 104.94 -14.46
C TYR A 297 70.85 105.80 -15.70
N VAL A 298 70.13 105.59 -16.81
CA VAL A 298 70.27 106.40 -18.04
C VAL A 298 69.97 107.88 -17.77
N CYS A 299 68.92 108.21 -17.02
CA CYS A 299 68.61 109.59 -16.64
C CYS A 299 69.72 110.23 -15.78
N ARG A 300 70.37 109.46 -14.89
CA ARG A 300 71.49 109.95 -14.07
C ARG A 300 72.74 110.23 -14.92
N GLU A 301 73.11 109.33 -15.83
CA GLU A 301 74.22 109.55 -16.76
C GLU A 301 73.96 110.75 -17.69
N GLN A 302 72.74 110.91 -18.20
CA GLN A 302 72.34 112.10 -18.97
C GLN A 302 72.48 113.39 -18.15
N LEU A 303 72.05 113.40 -16.89
CA LEU A 303 72.22 114.56 -15.99
C LEU A 303 73.70 114.87 -15.71
N ILE A 304 74.54 113.85 -15.54
CA ILE A 304 76.00 114.01 -15.33
C ILE A 304 76.66 114.62 -16.58
N GLU A 305 76.30 114.16 -17.78
CA GLU A 305 76.82 114.71 -19.03
C GLU A 305 76.31 116.14 -19.28
N ILE A 306 75.04 116.44 -18.99
CA ILE A 306 74.50 117.82 -19.06
C ILE A 306 75.19 118.73 -18.02
N GLU A 307 75.42 118.28 -16.79
CA GLU A 307 76.20 119.03 -15.80
C GLU A 307 77.63 119.30 -16.30
N LYS A 308 78.27 118.31 -16.93
CA LYS A 308 79.63 118.43 -17.48
C LYS A 308 79.69 119.42 -18.64
N GLN A 309 78.67 119.44 -19.50
CA GLN A 309 78.52 120.44 -20.57
C GLN A 309 78.23 121.84 -20.01
N LEU A 310 77.40 121.96 -18.97
CA LEU A 310 77.18 123.22 -18.27
C LEU A 310 78.47 123.73 -17.60
N LYS A 311 79.23 122.85 -16.94
CA LYS A 311 80.52 123.19 -16.32
C LYS A 311 81.55 123.64 -17.35
N SER A 312 81.64 122.99 -18.52
CA SER A 312 82.56 123.42 -19.59
C SER A 312 82.14 124.75 -20.22
N SER A 313 80.85 124.97 -20.47
CA SER A 313 80.35 126.26 -20.99
C SER A 313 80.54 127.41 -20.01
N LEU A 314 80.37 127.16 -18.70
CA LEU A 314 80.69 128.13 -17.66
C LEU A 314 82.19 128.47 -17.65
N SER A 315 83.09 127.49 -17.73
CA SER A 315 84.54 127.75 -17.80
C SER A 315 84.92 128.63 -18.99
N LEU A 316 84.34 128.39 -20.18
CA LEU A 316 84.56 129.23 -21.37
C LEU A 316 84.04 130.66 -21.17
N ILE A 317 82.91 130.83 -20.47
CA ILE A 317 82.38 132.16 -20.11
C ILE A 317 83.31 132.85 -19.10
N TRP A 318 83.82 132.15 -18.09
CA TRP A 318 84.79 132.68 -17.13
C TRP A 318 86.06 133.18 -17.81
N GLU A 319 86.64 132.38 -18.71
CA GLU A 319 87.88 132.72 -19.42
C GLU A 319 87.67 133.91 -20.39
N SER A 320 86.52 133.96 -21.07
CA SER A 320 86.10 135.15 -21.85
C SER A 320 85.89 136.41 -20.98
N ASN A 321 85.48 136.24 -19.72
CA ASN A 321 85.26 137.35 -18.79
C ASN A 321 86.58 137.88 -18.23
N LEU A 322 87.52 136.98 -17.92
CA LEU A 322 88.89 137.31 -17.52
C LEU A 322 89.60 138.13 -18.61
N GLN A 323 89.57 137.66 -19.86
CA GLN A 323 90.14 138.38 -21.01
C GLN A 323 89.55 139.79 -21.19
N ARG A 324 88.29 140.01 -20.80
CA ARG A 324 87.64 141.34 -20.88
C ARG A 324 88.09 142.28 -19.75
N GLU A 325 88.34 141.77 -18.55
CA GLU A 325 88.90 142.60 -17.47
C GLU A 325 90.40 142.90 -17.70
N GLU A 326 91.18 141.95 -18.26
CA GLU A 326 92.56 142.22 -18.72
C GLU A 326 92.61 143.36 -19.74
N GLN A 327 91.72 143.35 -20.75
CA GLN A 327 91.61 144.43 -21.74
C GLN A 327 91.26 145.78 -21.07
N LYS A 328 90.33 145.78 -20.13
CA LYS A 328 89.91 146.97 -19.36
C LYS A 328 91.04 147.55 -18.51
N ASP A 329 91.90 146.72 -17.93
CA ASP A 329 93.08 147.18 -17.19
C ASP A 329 94.13 147.82 -18.13
N THR A 330 94.35 147.27 -19.33
CA THR A 330 95.22 147.94 -20.32
C THR A 330 94.68 149.30 -20.77
N ILE A 331 93.35 149.45 -20.88
CA ILE A 331 92.72 150.75 -21.21
C ILE A 331 92.94 151.77 -20.08
N GLN A 332 92.81 151.38 -18.81
CA GLN A 332 93.10 152.26 -17.67
C GLN A 332 94.58 152.70 -17.62
N GLN A 333 95.52 151.81 -17.97
CA GLN A 333 96.94 152.16 -18.05
C GLN A 333 97.21 153.19 -19.15
N LEU A 334 96.60 153.03 -20.34
CA LEU A 334 96.70 154.00 -21.43
C LEU A 334 96.06 155.36 -21.09
N GLN A 335 94.99 155.37 -20.29
CA GLN A 335 94.37 156.60 -19.80
C GLN A 335 95.31 157.40 -18.89
N LYS A 336 95.97 156.75 -17.92
CA LYS A 336 96.97 157.41 -17.06
C LYS A 336 98.12 158.03 -17.84
N ILE A 337 98.65 157.33 -18.85
CA ILE A 337 99.74 157.83 -19.69
C ILE A 337 99.32 159.09 -20.47
N LYS A 338 98.05 159.16 -20.91
CA LYS A 338 97.49 160.35 -21.55
C LYS A 338 97.37 161.52 -20.57
N GLU A 339 96.99 161.26 -19.32
CA GLU A 339 96.84 162.30 -18.28
C GLU A 339 98.20 162.93 -17.95
N THR A 340 99.25 162.14 -17.71
CA THR A 340 100.60 162.66 -17.43
C THR A 340 101.17 163.49 -18.57
N LEU A 341 100.95 163.07 -19.83
CA LEU A 341 101.39 163.83 -21.01
C LEU A 341 100.61 165.15 -21.21
N GLN A 342 99.39 165.24 -20.68
CA GLN A 342 98.62 166.48 -20.70
C GLN A 342 99.13 167.49 -19.66
N GLU A 343 99.58 167.03 -18.49
CA GLU A 343 100.16 167.88 -17.44
C GLU A 343 101.50 168.51 -17.89
N GLU A 344 102.42 167.73 -18.48
CA GLU A 344 103.69 168.23 -19.06
C GLU A 344 103.47 169.26 -20.17
N LEU A 345 102.38 169.12 -20.94
CA LEU A 345 102.03 170.04 -22.01
C LEU A 345 101.48 171.38 -21.49
N ASP A 346 100.94 171.44 -20.27
CA ASP A 346 100.37 172.67 -19.70
C ASP A 346 101.35 173.40 -18.76
N THR A 347 102.32 172.71 -18.15
CA THR A 347 103.46 173.34 -17.44
C THR A 347 104.37 174.09 -18.40
N THR A 348 104.78 173.46 -19.51
CA THR A 348 105.64 174.08 -20.54
C THR A 348 105.00 175.32 -21.18
N LYS A 349 103.66 175.35 -21.34
CA LYS A 349 102.91 176.55 -21.76
C LYS A 349 102.87 177.67 -20.72
N ALA A 350 103.05 177.36 -19.43
CA ALA A 350 103.08 178.38 -18.38
C ALA A 350 104.44 179.11 -18.37
N GLU A 351 105.54 178.36 -18.43
CA GLU A 351 106.91 178.90 -18.41
C GLU A 351 107.19 179.83 -19.61
N ALA A 352 106.72 179.45 -20.80
CA ALA A 352 106.84 180.28 -22.01
C ALA A 352 106.12 181.65 -21.89
N ARG A 353 105.03 181.74 -21.12
CA ARG A 353 104.28 183.00 -20.92
C ARG A 353 104.98 183.95 -19.94
N ASP A 354 105.62 183.41 -18.91
CA ASP A 354 106.31 184.22 -17.89
C ASP A 354 107.59 184.89 -18.43
N MET A 355 108.31 184.22 -19.35
CA MET A 355 109.45 184.85 -20.05
C MET A 355 109.04 186.02 -20.95
N LEU A 356 107.93 185.89 -21.69
CA LEU A 356 107.40 186.97 -22.55
C LEU A 356 106.95 188.20 -21.74
N LEU A 357 106.34 187.99 -20.57
CA LEU A 357 105.88 189.07 -19.69
C LEU A 357 107.02 189.89 -19.08
N LYS A 358 108.20 189.30 -18.90
CA LYS A 358 109.39 190.02 -18.41
C LYS A 358 109.98 190.92 -19.49
N MET A 359 110.17 190.40 -20.70
CA MET A 359 110.80 191.13 -21.81
C MET A 359 109.97 192.34 -22.27
N GLY A 360 108.64 192.26 -22.22
CA GLY A 360 107.76 193.39 -22.57
C GLY A 360 107.79 194.58 -21.61
N LYS A 361 108.31 194.39 -20.38
CA LYS A 361 108.21 195.41 -19.32
C LYS A 361 109.30 196.47 -19.42
N GLU A 362 110.55 196.07 -19.67
CA GLU A 362 111.70 196.98 -19.76
C GLU A 362 111.66 197.84 -21.06
N ILE A 363 111.03 197.33 -22.11
CA ILE A 363 110.75 198.07 -23.35
C ILE A 363 109.79 199.25 -23.10
N SER A 364 108.84 199.12 -22.16
CA SER A 364 107.88 200.18 -21.82
C SER A 364 108.55 201.40 -21.17
N ASP A 365 109.47 201.17 -20.23
CA ASP A 365 110.02 202.25 -19.39
C ASP A 365 111.01 203.16 -20.14
N SER A 366 111.68 202.63 -21.16
CA SER A 366 112.56 203.43 -22.05
C SER A 366 111.77 204.35 -23.00
N PHE A 367 110.62 203.88 -23.51
CA PHE A 367 109.78 204.63 -24.43
C PHE A 367 109.11 205.86 -23.76
N GLY A 368 108.80 205.76 -22.47
CA GLY A 368 108.07 206.76 -21.68
C GLY A 368 108.81 208.07 -21.39
N GLN A 369 110.13 208.17 -21.68
CA GLN A 369 110.87 209.43 -21.59
C GLN A 369 111.00 210.13 -22.96
N ILE A 370 111.25 209.38 -24.04
CA ILE A 370 111.44 209.91 -25.39
C ILE A 370 110.20 210.68 -25.87
N THR A 371 109.00 210.15 -25.64
CA THR A 371 107.74 210.79 -26.07
C THR A 371 107.54 212.20 -25.49
N ARG A 372 107.95 212.43 -24.22
CA ARG A 372 107.82 213.75 -23.57
C ARG A 372 108.76 214.83 -24.11
N MET A 373 109.83 214.45 -24.82
CA MET A 373 110.65 215.40 -25.59
C MET A 373 110.05 215.69 -26.98
N LYS A 374 109.34 214.73 -27.58
CA LYS A 374 108.81 214.83 -28.94
C LYS A 374 107.72 215.90 -29.08
N GLU A 375 106.76 215.92 -28.16
CA GLU A 375 105.56 216.77 -28.28
C GLU A 375 105.88 218.28 -28.18
N LYS A 376 106.86 218.66 -27.37
CA LYS A 376 107.24 220.09 -27.20
C LYS A 376 108.08 220.68 -28.34
N LEU A 377 108.50 219.88 -29.32
CA LEU A 377 109.27 220.37 -30.48
C LEU A 377 108.45 220.47 -31.78
N LEU A 378 107.28 219.83 -31.86
CA LEU A 378 106.41 219.94 -33.03
C LEU A 378 105.61 221.25 -33.08
N ASP A 379 105.19 221.79 -31.93
CA ASP A 379 104.47 223.08 -31.88
C ASP A 379 105.34 224.31 -32.25
N LEU A 380 106.68 224.22 -32.14
CA LEU A 380 107.57 225.35 -32.39
C LEU A 380 108.69 225.13 -33.42
N SER A 381 108.80 223.95 -34.05
CA SER A 381 109.53 223.84 -35.34
C SER A 381 108.67 224.15 -36.58
N GLY A 382 107.55 224.84 -36.38
CA GLY A 382 107.16 225.93 -37.29
C GLY A 382 108.27 226.99 -37.45
N SER A 383 109.24 227.02 -36.53
CA SER A 383 110.54 227.70 -36.64
C SER A 383 111.72 226.71 -36.73
N LEU A 384 112.25 226.54 -37.95
CA LEU A 384 113.59 226.01 -38.32
C LEU A 384 113.93 224.48 -38.17
N LYS A 385 113.92 223.78 -39.34
CA LYS A 385 114.96 222.87 -39.93
C LYS A 385 115.58 221.64 -39.17
N ALA A 386 115.34 220.43 -39.73
CA ALA A 386 116.31 219.34 -40.15
C ALA A 386 116.55 217.98 -39.38
N ALA A 387 116.59 216.86 -40.17
CA ALA A 387 117.45 215.62 -40.13
C ALA A 387 117.11 214.21 -39.45
N LEU A 388 116.74 213.19 -40.28
CA LEU A 388 117.33 211.81 -40.61
C LEU A 388 117.51 210.53 -39.67
N HIS A 389 117.49 209.30 -40.29
CA HIS A 389 118.06 207.91 -39.98
C HIS A 389 117.37 206.86 -39.00
N GLU A 390 117.45 205.48 -38.99
CA GLU A 390 117.85 204.29 -39.88
C GLU A 390 117.32 202.86 -39.36
N GLU A 391 117.71 201.65 -39.88
CA GLU A 391 117.05 200.27 -39.73
C GLU A 391 117.96 198.95 -39.96
N ASP A 392 117.58 197.64 -39.63
CA ASP A 392 118.11 196.29 -40.20
C ASP A 392 117.55 194.85 -39.69
N LEU A 393 118.07 193.63 -40.12
CA LEU A 393 117.39 192.24 -40.25
C LEU A 393 118.03 190.83 -39.76
N ALA A 394 117.34 189.61 -39.85
CA ALA A 394 117.74 188.19 -39.40
C ALA A 394 117.01 186.86 -40.00
N ALA A 395 117.35 185.55 -39.68
CA ALA A 395 116.80 184.23 -40.29
C ALA A 395 117.03 182.75 -39.62
N ASP A 396 116.44 181.62 -40.19
CA ASP A 396 116.68 180.07 -40.13
C ASP A 396 116.04 179.09 -39.03
N ASN A 397 115.82 177.70 -38.96
CA ASN A 397 115.91 176.32 -39.67
C ASN A 397 114.86 175.25 -39.04
N SER A 398 114.66 173.87 -39.03
CA SER A 398 115.08 172.45 -39.49
C SER A 398 113.95 171.35 -39.08
N VAL A 399 113.85 169.95 -39.01
CA VAL A 399 114.34 168.53 -39.45
C VAL A 399 113.57 167.38 -38.60
N THR A 400 113.25 166.03 -38.74
CA THR A 400 113.03 164.76 -39.62
C THR A 400 112.04 163.72 -38.87
N ARG A 401 111.75 162.35 -38.93
CA ARG A 401 112.05 160.94 -39.51
C ARG A 401 110.91 159.87 -39.04
N THR A 402 110.67 158.49 -39.15
CA THR A 402 111.24 157.14 -39.66
C THR A 402 110.32 155.88 -40.15
N PRO A 403 109.70 154.87 -39.40
CA PRO A 403 109.56 153.37 -39.80
C PRO A 403 108.25 152.44 -39.53
N ALA A 404 108.10 151.15 -40.02
CA ALA A 404 106.96 150.12 -39.74
C ALA A 404 107.06 148.56 -40.20
N ARG A 405 106.14 147.58 -39.78
CA ARG A 405 105.89 146.10 -40.23
C ARG A 405 104.61 145.37 -39.57
N PHE A 406 104.08 144.08 -39.65
CA PHE A 406 104.29 142.65 -40.19
C PHE A 406 102.95 141.71 -40.30
N ALA A 407 102.91 140.32 -40.36
CA ALA A 407 101.70 139.42 -40.72
C ALA A 407 101.67 137.82 -40.47
N ILE A 408 100.54 137.03 -40.73
CA ILE A 408 100.31 135.56 -41.23
C ILE A 408 98.97 134.75 -40.82
N HIS A 409 98.70 133.45 -41.21
CA HIS A 409 97.39 132.75 -41.56
C HIS A 409 96.86 131.42 -40.83
N THR A 410 95.62 130.94 -41.18
CA THR A 410 95.01 129.52 -41.23
C THR A 410 94.63 128.73 -39.92
N PRO A 411 93.92 127.54 -39.85
CA PRO A 411 93.32 126.55 -40.84
C PRO A 411 91.84 125.98 -40.53
N THR A 412 91.35 124.85 -41.13
CA THR A 412 89.98 124.21 -40.87
C THR A 412 89.78 122.67 -41.07
N SER A 413 88.96 122.01 -40.20
CA SER A 413 87.95 120.89 -40.35
C SER A 413 88.16 119.42 -40.88
N SER A 414 87.47 118.47 -40.18
CA SER A 414 86.86 117.15 -40.63
C SER A 414 87.76 115.89 -40.79
N PHE A 415 87.30 114.61 -40.84
CA PHE A 415 85.97 113.99 -41.10
C PHE A 415 85.76 112.57 -40.43
N VAL A 416 84.50 112.11 -40.45
CA VAL A 416 83.83 110.83 -40.03
C VAL A 416 84.48 109.52 -40.57
N GLY A 417 84.28 108.30 -40.05
CA GLY A 417 83.46 107.81 -38.90
C GLY A 417 82.43 106.71 -39.26
N SER A 418 82.87 105.47 -39.55
CA SER A 418 81.98 104.37 -40.01
C SER A 418 81.24 103.63 -38.89
N VAL A 419 80.00 103.17 -39.17
CA VAL A 419 79.23 102.22 -38.33
C VAL A 419 79.01 100.91 -39.10
N LEU A 420 79.19 99.77 -38.45
CA LEU A 420 79.05 98.43 -39.02
C LEU A 420 77.73 97.77 -38.57
N LYS A 421 77.09 96.98 -39.44
CA LYS A 421 75.93 96.14 -39.08
C LYS A 421 75.91 94.83 -39.86
N ALA A 422 76.25 93.73 -39.19
CA ALA A 422 75.86 92.34 -39.49
C ALA A 422 76.50 91.40 -38.45
N ALA A 423 76.01 90.18 -38.19
CA ALA A 423 74.64 89.66 -38.18
C ALA A 423 74.72 88.24 -37.60
N GLN A 424 73.90 87.90 -36.60
CA GLN A 424 73.72 86.50 -36.21
C GLN A 424 72.29 86.26 -35.72
N ARG A 425 71.65 85.24 -36.31
CA ARG A 425 70.38 84.63 -35.92
C ARG A 425 70.53 83.15 -36.24
N GLU A 426 70.13 82.31 -35.31
CA GLU A 426 69.66 80.95 -35.58
C GLU A 426 68.29 80.83 -34.89
N ALA A 427 67.42 79.97 -35.45
CA ALA A 427 66.32 79.25 -34.80
C ALA A 427 65.25 80.02 -33.98
N GLU A 428 63.97 79.65 -33.99
CA GLU A 428 63.15 78.92 -34.97
C GLU A 428 61.69 79.02 -34.49
N SER A 429 60.74 79.31 -35.38
CA SER A 429 59.31 79.09 -35.10
C SER A 429 58.49 79.00 -36.39
N ASP A 430 57.30 78.41 -36.25
CA ASP A 430 56.11 78.58 -37.08
C ASP A 430 55.96 77.80 -38.41
N ASN A 431 55.47 76.56 -38.23
CA ASN A 431 54.13 76.10 -38.69
C ASN A 431 53.90 75.46 -40.09
N GLU A 432 52.75 74.75 -40.08
CA GLU A 432 51.88 74.24 -41.15
C GLU A 432 52.13 72.87 -41.85
N GLU A 433 51.21 71.97 -41.49
CA GLU A 433 50.32 71.16 -42.36
C GLU A 433 50.74 69.85 -43.08
N GLU A 434 49.79 68.90 -42.97
CA GLU A 434 49.43 67.76 -43.83
C GLU A 434 50.43 66.63 -44.20
N LYS A 435 50.07 65.40 -43.76
CA LYS A 435 50.15 64.08 -44.47
C LYS A 435 51.56 63.61 -44.94
N SER A 436 52.07 62.41 -44.62
CA SER A 436 51.41 61.09 -44.53
C SER A 436 52.31 59.98 -43.93
N ASP A 437 51.70 58.91 -43.40
CA ASP A 437 52.19 57.51 -43.29
C ASP A 437 53.62 57.18 -42.72
N GLY A 438 53.76 57.26 -41.38
CA GLY A 438 54.70 56.44 -40.57
C GLY A 438 56.21 56.72 -40.67
N PRO A 439 57.10 55.95 -39.98
CA PRO A 439 56.87 54.83 -39.04
C PRO A 439 57.52 55.06 -37.63
N MET A 440 57.76 53.96 -36.88
CA MET A 440 58.37 53.79 -35.54
C MET A 440 59.50 54.76 -35.09
N SER A 441 59.55 55.10 -33.78
CA SER A 441 60.76 54.92 -32.92
C SER A 441 60.49 55.15 -31.41
N GLU A 442 61.50 54.88 -30.56
CA GLU A 442 61.43 54.73 -29.09
C GLU A 442 62.28 55.78 -28.31
N LYS A 443 61.97 56.01 -27.03
CA LYS A 443 62.87 56.52 -25.95
C LYS A 443 62.36 55.94 -24.60
N SER A 444 63.12 55.76 -23.51
CA SER A 444 64.50 56.18 -23.15
C SER A 444 65.06 55.30 -22.01
N ALA A 445 66.39 55.07 -21.95
CA ALA A 445 67.20 55.14 -20.72
C ALA A 445 68.72 54.87 -20.97
N PHE A 446 69.58 55.62 -20.30
CA PHE A 446 71.06 55.66 -20.42
C PHE A 446 71.74 54.46 -19.69
N THR A 447 73.05 54.15 -19.81
CA THR A 447 74.24 55.02 -20.03
C THR A 447 75.44 54.26 -20.70
N LYS A 448 76.59 54.94 -20.86
CA LYS A 448 77.67 54.69 -21.84
C LYS A 448 79.04 54.46 -21.18
N VAL A 449 79.88 53.60 -21.74
CA VAL A 449 81.32 53.43 -21.41
C VAL A 449 82.18 53.45 -22.69
N GLN A 450 83.48 53.74 -22.56
CA GLN A 450 84.42 54.07 -23.66
C GLN A 450 85.18 52.87 -24.28
N PRO A 451 85.88 53.05 -25.42
CA PRO A 451 86.26 51.94 -26.31
C PRO A 451 87.72 51.47 -26.22
N THR A 452 87.98 50.25 -26.73
CA THR A 452 89.31 49.77 -27.14
C THR A 452 89.23 48.87 -28.37
N THR A 453 90.21 49.00 -29.27
CA THR A 453 90.32 48.27 -30.55
C THR A 453 91.00 46.90 -30.40
N PRO A 454 90.57 45.89 -31.16
CA PRO A 454 91.47 44.84 -31.68
C PRO A 454 92.01 45.21 -33.07
N LYS A 455 93.16 44.62 -33.44
CA LYS A 455 93.80 44.78 -34.76
C LYS A 455 93.39 43.66 -35.72
N VAL A 456 93.72 43.86 -36.99
CA VAL A 456 93.94 42.79 -37.98
C VAL A 456 94.92 41.74 -37.41
N PRO A 457 94.59 40.43 -37.52
CA PRO A 457 95.56 39.35 -37.60
C PRO A 457 95.84 39.01 -39.08
N ASP A 458 97.11 38.86 -39.45
CA ASP A 458 97.50 38.42 -40.79
C ASP A 458 97.15 36.95 -41.07
N PHE A 459 97.08 36.59 -42.36
CA PHE A 459 96.87 35.20 -42.81
C PHE A 459 98.12 34.33 -42.57
N GLU A 460 98.19 33.64 -41.43
CA GLU A 460 99.19 32.58 -41.23
C GLU A 460 98.66 31.39 -40.39
N VAL A 461 97.43 30.95 -40.69
CA VAL A 461 96.86 29.64 -40.25
C VAL A 461 96.28 28.91 -41.47
N SER A 462 96.36 27.58 -41.47
CA SER A 462 96.15 26.77 -42.68
C SER A 462 94.67 26.57 -43.03
N LEU A 463 94.35 26.66 -44.34
CA LEU A 463 93.00 26.51 -44.88
C LEU A 463 92.25 25.21 -44.49
N PRO A 464 92.90 24.03 -44.32
CA PRO A 464 92.21 22.79 -43.93
C PRO A 464 91.51 22.86 -42.57
N ASP A 465 92.06 23.59 -41.60
CA ASP A 465 91.55 23.60 -40.23
C ASP A 465 90.21 24.35 -40.15
N ILE A 466 90.10 25.49 -40.82
CA ILE A 466 88.86 26.26 -40.95
C ILE A 466 87.78 25.45 -41.68
N LEU A 467 88.15 24.69 -42.72
CA LEU A 467 87.23 23.79 -43.43
C LEU A 467 86.81 22.58 -42.59
N PHE A 468 87.66 22.11 -41.67
CA PHE A 468 87.33 21.04 -40.73
C PHE A 468 86.34 21.54 -39.66
N GLU A 469 86.54 22.74 -39.11
CA GLU A 469 85.59 23.39 -38.20
C GLU A 469 84.24 23.67 -38.89
N LEU A 470 84.23 24.24 -40.09
CA LEU A 470 82.99 24.46 -40.87
C LEU A 470 82.25 23.16 -41.14
N ARG A 471 82.96 22.08 -41.47
CA ARG A 471 82.38 20.74 -41.65
C ARG A 471 81.79 20.20 -40.33
N GLY A 472 82.45 20.44 -39.21
CA GLY A 472 81.93 20.12 -37.88
C GLY A 472 80.66 20.89 -37.54
N ILE A 473 80.64 22.20 -37.81
CA ILE A 473 79.45 23.06 -37.62
C ILE A 473 78.29 22.59 -38.50
N ILE A 474 78.52 22.33 -39.78
CA ILE A 474 77.48 21.85 -40.71
C ILE A 474 76.96 20.46 -40.31
N ALA A 475 77.84 19.56 -39.84
CA ALA A 475 77.43 18.26 -39.30
C ALA A 475 76.55 18.41 -38.04
N ASN A 476 76.96 19.27 -37.09
CA ASN A 476 76.19 19.57 -35.88
C ASN A 476 74.83 20.22 -36.21
N LEU A 477 74.78 21.09 -37.23
CA LEU A 477 73.55 21.74 -37.69
C LEU A 477 72.61 20.75 -38.39
N SER A 478 73.15 19.82 -39.17
CA SER A 478 72.40 18.70 -39.76
C SER A 478 71.85 17.73 -38.71
N ILE A 479 72.65 17.41 -37.68
CA ILE A 479 72.24 16.58 -36.54
C ILE A 479 71.13 17.27 -35.74
N THR A 480 71.28 18.55 -35.39
CA THR A 480 70.25 19.30 -34.64
C THR A 480 68.98 19.56 -35.45
N ALA A 481 69.08 19.79 -36.76
CA ALA A 481 67.90 19.85 -37.64
C ALA A 481 67.16 18.50 -37.72
N SER A 482 67.90 17.39 -37.80
CA SER A 482 67.34 16.03 -37.78
C SER A 482 66.66 15.73 -36.43
N GLN A 483 67.30 16.11 -35.32
CA GLN A 483 66.72 16.00 -33.96
C GLN A 483 65.47 16.88 -33.80
N LEU A 484 65.46 18.11 -34.35
CA LEU A 484 64.28 18.99 -34.33
C LEU A 484 63.11 18.35 -35.08
N LEU A 485 63.36 17.79 -36.27
CA LEU A 485 62.35 17.10 -37.07
C LEU A 485 61.85 15.82 -36.38
N GLN A 486 62.75 15.06 -35.75
CA GLN A 486 62.40 13.87 -34.97
C GLN A 486 61.57 14.24 -33.73
N ASN A 487 61.92 15.30 -33.01
CA ASN A 487 61.16 15.80 -31.87
C ASN A 487 59.77 16.28 -32.29
N LYS A 488 59.65 17.05 -33.40
CA LYS A 488 58.35 17.53 -33.91
C LYS A 488 57.47 16.40 -34.45
N THR A 489 58.04 15.38 -35.10
CA THR A 489 57.26 14.20 -35.52
C THR A 489 56.84 13.32 -34.35
N GLN A 490 57.65 13.18 -33.30
CA GLN A 490 57.25 12.54 -32.04
C GLN A 490 56.14 13.32 -31.32
N GLU A 491 56.23 14.65 -31.27
CA GLU A 491 55.21 15.53 -30.67
C GLU A 491 53.87 15.42 -31.41
N ILE A 492 53.89 15.44 -32.75
CA ILE A 492 52.70 15.18 -33.57
C ILE A 492 52.15 13.76 -33.32
N HIS A 493 53.00 12.75 -33.13
CA HIS A 493 52.55 11.39 -32.82
C HIS A 493 51.95 11.26 -31.41
N LYS A 494 52.48 12.00 -30.42
CA LYS A 494 51.87 12.11 -29.08
C LYS A 494 50.50 12.76 -29.16
N LEU A 495 50.39 13.93 -29.79
CA LEU A 495 49.12 14.64 -29.96
C LEU A 495 48.08 13.81 -30.75
N LYS A 496 48.49 13.09 -31.79
CA LYS A 496 47.61 12.15 -32.50
C LYS A 496 47.14 10.99 -31.63
N LYS A 497 48.01 10.45 -30.76
CA LYS A 497 47.63 9.42 -29.80
C LYS A 497 46.67 9.98 -28.75
N GLU A 498 46.96 11.16 -28.19
CA GLU A 498 46.11 11.84 -27.20
C GLU A 498 44.73 12.17 -27.77
N LEU A 499 44.65 12.62 -29.03
CA LEU A 499 43.38 12.78 -29.75
C LEU A 499 42.62 11.45 -29.89
N SER A 500 43.31 10.35 -30.25
CA SER A 500 42.68 9.03 -30.32
C SER A 500 42.21 8.55 -28.94
N ASP A 501 43.02 8.70 -27.89
CA ASP A 501 42.71 8.32 -26.51
C ASP A 501 41.54 9.16 -25.94
N LEU A 502 41.40 10.43 -26.37
CA LEU A 502 40.27 11.30 -26.03
C LEU A 502 39.00 10.93 -26.82
N GLN A 503 39.11 10.64 -28.11
CA GLN A 503 38.00 10.22 -28.96
C GLN A 503 37.43 8.87 -28.49
N ASP A 504 38.29 7.93 -28.08
CA ASP A 504 37.92 6.68 -27.44
C ASP A 504 37.18 6.88 -26.11
N LYS A 505 37.65 7.82 -25.26
CA LYS A 505 36.97 8.18 -24.00
C LYS A 505 35.60 8.79 -24.27
N GLN A 506 35.51 9.71 -25.24
CA GLN A 506 34.25 10.33 -25.63
C GLN A 506 33.26 9.30 -26.19
N TRP A 507 33.71 8.35 -27.02
CA TRP A 507 32.88 7.26 -27.52
C TRP A 507 32.39 6.35 -26.40
N LYS A 508 33.27 5.93 -25.47
CA LYS A 508 32.92 5.09 -24.31
C LYS A 508 31.89 5.78 -23.42
N LEU A 509 32.10 7.06 -23.10
CA LEU A 509 31.19 7.84 -22.25
C LEU A 509 29.83 8.10 -22.92
N ASN A 510 29.82 8.42 -24.22
CA ASN A 510 28.59 8.59 -24.98
C ASN A 510 27.80 7.28 -25.14
N SER A 511 28.50 6.15 -25.27
CA SER A 511 27.89 4.81 -25.25
C SER A 511 27.25 4.51 -23.90
N GLN A 512 27.96 4.79 -22.79
CA GLN A 512 27.44 4.66 -21.42
C GLN A 512 26.16 5.50 -21.22
N TYR A 513 26.18 6.80 -21.54
CA TYR A 513 24.97 7.64 -21.47
C TYR A 513 23.84 7.12 -22.37
N THR A 514 24.14 6.60 -23.55
CA THR A 514 23.12 6.00 -24.44
C THR A 514 22.47 4.77 -23.80
N THR A 515 23.25 3.91 -23.13
CA THR A 515 22.70 2.77 -22.37
C THR A 515 21.91 3.21 -21.14
N GLU A 516 22.40 4.17 -20.37
CA GLU A 516 21.73 4.70 -19.17
C GLU A 516 20.39 5.38 -19.49
N ILE A 517 20.36 6.21 -20.55
CA ILE A 517 19.13 6.81 -21.08
C ILE A 517 18.15 5.74 -21.60
N SER A 518 18.63 4.59 -22.07
CA SER A 518 17.77 3.50 -22.52
C SER A 518 17.17 2.74 -21.34
N ASN A 519 17.97 2.42 -20.33
CA ASN A 519 17.52 1.78 -19.09
C ASN A 519 16.48 2.64 -18.36
N LEU A 520 16.75 3.94 -18.19
CA LEU A 520 15.82 4.88 -17.55
C LEU A 520 14.49 5.03 -18.31
N LYS A 521 14.49 4.87 -19.64
CA LYS A 521 13.24 4.82 -20.43
C LYS A 521 12.46 3.53 -20.18
N GLU A 522 13.14 2.40 -20.07
CA GLU A 522 12.49 1.11 -19.75
C GLU A 522 11.92 1.12 -18.33
N GLU A 523 12.68 1.60 -17.33
CA GLU A 523 12.19 1.82 -15.96
C GLU A 523 10.98 2.75 -15.93
N PHE A 524 10.99 3.86 -16.66
CA PHE A 524 9.84 4.76 -16.76
C PHE A 524 8.60 4.09 -17.38
N ILE A 525 8.78 3.26 -18.42
CA ILE A 525 7.69 2.48 -19.02
C ILE A 525 7.14 1.46 -18.01
N ASN A 526 8.01 0.75 -17.31
CA ASN A 526 7.63 -0.25 -16.30
C ASN A 526 6.88 0.39 -15.12
N LEU A 527 7.37 1.52 -14.58
CA LEU A 527 6.71 2.29 -13.53
C LEU A 527 5.35 2.86 -13.99
N LYS A 528 5.24 3.28 -15.26
CA LYS A 528 3.97 3.73 -15.85
C LYS A 528 2.97 2.58 -15.94
N MET A 529 3.38 1.41 -16.44
CA MET A 529 2.56 0.20 -16.50
C MET A 529 2.12 -0.26 -15.10
N GLU A 530 3.02 -0.21 -14.12
CA GLU A 530 2.68 -0.54 -12.73
C GLU A 530 1.65 0.45 -12.14
N LYS A 531 1.82 1.75 -12.37
CA LYS A 531 0.84 2.78 -11.98
C LYS A 531 -0.53 2.50 -12.60
N GLU A 532 -0.58 2.24 -13.91
CA GLU A 532 -1.85 1.94 -14.60
C GLU A 532 -2.52 0.67 -14.05
N ASN A 533 -1.75 -0.35 -13.71
CA ASN A 533 -2.27 -1.57 -13.08
C ASN A 533 -2.73 -1.33 -11.63
N ARG A 534 -1.99 -0.57 -10.82
CA ARG A 534 -2.43 -0.13 -9.49
C ARG A 534 -3.74 0.68 -9.57
N CYS A 535 -3.90 1.56 -10.56
CA CYS A 535 -5.16 2.28 -10.79
C CYS A 535 -6.34 1.34 -11.13
N LYS A 536 -6.14 0.34 -12.00
CA LYS A 536 -7.18 -0.67 -12.31
C LYS A 536 -7.61 -1.45 -11.05
N ILE A 537 -6.64 -1.84 -10.22
CA ILE A 537 -6.88 -2.55 -8.94
C ILE A 537 -7.61 -1.66 -7.91
N LEU A 538 -7.32 -0.36 -7.89
CA LEU A 538 -8.04 0.58 -7.02
C LEU A 538 -9.50 0.76 -7.46
N ILE A 539 -9.75 0.88 -8.77
CA ILE A 539 -11.12 1.00 -9.33
C ILE A 539 -11.95 -0.26 -9.03
N SER A 540 -11.39 -1.46 -9.22
CA SER A 540 -12.10 -2.70 -8.90
C SER A 540 -12.33 -2.86 -7.39
N LYS A 541 -11.38 -2.44 -6.54
CA LYS A 541 -11.59 -2.38 -5.09
C LYS A 541 -12.72 -1.42 -4.70
N GLU A 542 -12.76 -0.22 -5.28
CA GLU A 542 -13.84 0.75 -5.05
C GLU A 542 -15.22 0.18 -5.44
N GLN A 543 -15.29 -0.55 -6.56
CA GLN A 543 -16.51 -1.26 -6.98
C GLN A 543 -16.92 -2.35 -5.97
N THR A 544 -15.98 -3.18 -5.49
CA THR A 544 -16.30 -4.18 -4.45
C THR A 544 -16.72 -3.55 -3.11
N LEU A 545 -16.15 -2.39 -2.74
CA LEU A 545 -16.56 -1.67 -1.53
C LEU A 545 -17.99 -1.13 -1.64
N LYS A 546 -18.39 -0.63 -2.81
CA LYS A 546 -19.78 -0.22 -3.09
C LYS A 546 -20.76 -1.40 -3.00
N GLN A 547 -20.43 -2.54 -3.60
CA GLN A 547 -21.22 -3.77 -3.50
C GLN A 547 -21.35 -4.26 -2.05
N LEU A 548 -20.26 -4.22 -1.27
CA LEU A 548 -20.31 -4.56 0.16
C LEU A 548 -21.16 -3.57 0.97
N GLN A 549 -21.12 -2.28 0.64
CA GLN A 549 -21.95 -1.26 1.28
C GLN A 549 -23.45 -1.45 0.95
N GLU A 550 -23.80 -1.80 -0.28
CA GLU A 550 -25.17 -2.17 -0.69
C GLU A 550 -25.66 -3.42 0.07
N ILE A 551 -24.84 -4.46 0.18
CA ILE A 551 -25.14 -5.67 0.95
C ILE A 551 -25.34 -5.36 2.45
N ILE A 552 -24.51 -4.48 3.04
CA ILE A 552 -24.66 -4.04 4.43
C ILE A 552 -25.98 -3.30 4.62
N GLN A 553 -26.35 -2.37 3.73
CA GLN A 553 -27.62 -1.66 3.79
C GLN A 553 -28.83 -2.60 3.65
N GLU A 554 -28.74 -3.63 2.81
CA GLU A 554 -29.76 -4.68 2.75
C GLU A 554 -29.87 -5.48 4.06
N LEU A 555 -28.73 -5.83 4.68
CA LEU A 555 -28.69 -6.57 5.94
C LEU A 555 -29.22 -5.74 7.11
N GLU A 556 -28.86 -4.46 7.19
CA GLU A 556 -29.41 -3.50 8.17
C GLU A 556 -30.93 -3.38 8.03
N LYS A 557 -31.44 -3.26 6.78
CA LYS A 557 -32.88 -3.21 6.50
C LYS A 557 -33.58 -4.51 6.93
N LYS A 558 -33.03 -5.67 6.59
CA LYS A 558 -33.57 -7.00 6.99
C LYS A 558 -33.55 -7.18 8.51
N TYR A 559 -32.50 -6.70 9.19
CA TYR A 559 -32.40 -6.74 10.65
C TYR A 559 -33.44 -5.84 11.33
N LEU A 560 -33.67 -4.63 10.82
CA LEU A 560 -34.73 -3.74 11.31
C LEU A 560 -36.14 -4.32 11.09
N GLN A 561 -36.37 -5.03 9.98
CA GLN A 561 -37.62 -5.76 9.75
C GLN A 561 -37.82 -6.88 10.79
N LEU A 562 -36.81 -7.74 11.00
CA LEU A 562 -36.85 -8.81 12.00
C LEU A 562 -37.02 -8.29 13.44
N LEU A 563 -36.45 -7.12 13.78
CA LEU A 563 -36.67 -6.49 15.09
C LEU A 563 -38.11 -5.96 15.26
N GLN A 564 -38.75 -5.49 14.18
CA GLN A 564 -40.14 -5.06 14.23
C GLN A 564 -41.09 -6.27 14.31
N GLU A 565 -40.87 -7.31 13.50
CA GLU A 565 -41.62 -8.58 13.58
C GLU A 565 -41.51 -9.23 14.98
N ARG A 566 -40.30 -9.22 15.57
CA ARG A 566 -40.08 -9.60 16.98
C ARG A 566 -40.93 -8.75 17.93
N ARG A 567 -40.88 -7.42 17.82
CA ARG A 567 -41.66 -6.53 18.70
C ARG A 567 -43.16 -6.80 18.60
N ASP A 568 -43.67 -7.01 17.39
CA ASP A 568 -45.09 -7.23 17.16
C ASP A 568 -45.55 -8.60 17.69
N THR A 569 -44.72 -9.64 17.55
CA THR A 569 -44.96 -10.97 18.16
C THR A 569 -44.81 -10.97 19.69
N GLU A 570 -43.83 -10.24 20.25
CA GLU A 570 -43.70 -10.02 21.69
C GLU A 570 -44.93 -9.24 22.25
N SER A 571 -45.42 -8.24 21.53
CA SER A 571 -46.64 -7.49 21.89
C SER A 571 -47.89 -8.38 21.87
N LEU A 572 -48.07 -9.21 20.83
CA LEU A 572 -49.19 -10.15 20.71
C LEU A 572 -49.15 -11.23 21.79
N THR A 573 -47.95 -11.71 22.14
CA THR A 573 -47.74 -12.67 23.22
C THR A 573 -48.08 -12.04 24.58
N CYS A 574 -47.72 -10.77 24.79
CA CYS A 574 -48.09 -10.03 26.00
C CYS A 574 -49.61 -9.81 26.12
N SER A 575 -50.33 -9.45 25.05
CA SER A 575 -51.78 -9.29 25.12
C SER A 575 -52.49 -10.62 25.40
N PHE A 576 -52.13 -11.69 24.69
CA PHE A 576 -52.69 -13.02 24.91
C PHE A 576 -52.39 -13.57 26.32
N SER A 577 -51.18 -13.32 26.83
CA SER A 577 -50.81 -13.65 28.21
C SER A 577 -51.66 -12.90 29.23
N LEU A 578 -51.89 -11.59 29.04
CA LEU A 578 -52.76 -10.78 29.91
C LEU A 578 -54.22 -11.23 29.86
N GLU A 579 -54.72 -11.64 28.69
CA GLU A 579 -56.05 -12.21 28.50
C GLU A 579 -56.19 -13.55 29.28
N LEU A 580 -55.25 -14.48 29.11
CA LEU A 580 -55.22 -15.74 29.88
C LEU A 580 -55.10 -15.49 31.39
N TYR A 581 -54.24 -14.56 31.84
CA TYR A 581 -54.14 -14.23 33.26
C TYR A 581 -55.43 -13.59 33.80
N SER A 582 -56.16 -12.82 32.99
CA SER A 582 -57.48 -12.30 33.33
C SER A 582 -58.51 -13.43 33.46
N GLU A 583 -58.59 -14.33 32.48
CA GLU A 583 -59.51 -15.46 32.48
C GLU A 583 -59.24 -16.43 33.64
N ILE A 584 -57.98 -16.84 33.85
CA ILE A 584 -57.57 -17.66 34.99
C ILE A 584 -57.93 -16.98 36.32
N SER A 585 -57.82 -15.65 36.41
CA SER A 585 -58.21 -14.89 37.59
C SER A 585 -59.73 -14.81 37.79
N GLN A 586 -60.52 -14.80 36.70
CA GLN A 586 -61.98 -14.87 36.76
C GLN A 586 -62.44 -16.27 37.19
N LEU A 587 -61.92 -17.32 36.54
CA LEU A 587 -62.20 -18.73 36.85
C LEU A 587 -61.85 -19.09 38.30
N LYS A 588 -60.74 -18.58 38.83
CA LYS A 588 -60.38 -18.74 40.25
C LYS A 588 -61.40 -18.10 41.20
N ARG A 589 -61.91 -16.91 40.88
CA ARG A 589 -62.95 -16.25 41.70
C ARG A 589 -64.28 -17.01 41.65
N SER A 590 -64.72 -17.46 40.48
CA SER A 590 -65.95 -18.26 40.36
C SER A 590 -65.83 -19.62 41.05
N LEU A 591 -64.67 -20.27 40.99
CA LEU A 591 -64.41 -21.50 41.72
C LEU A 591 -64.46 -21.27 43.23
N GLN A 592 -63.82 -20.21 43.74
CA GLN A 592 -63.89 -19.87 45.17
C GLN A 592 -65.33 -19.56 45.65
N LEU A 593 -66.13 -18.86 44.84
CA LEU A 593 -67.55 -18.61 45.13
C LEU A 593 -68.35 -19.92 45.19
N LEU A 594 -68.18 -20.81 44.20
CA LEU A 594 -68.86 -22.11 44.19
C LEU A 594 -68.40 -23.02 45.34
N GLU A 595 -67.15 -22.92 45.79
CA GLU A 595 -66.65 -23.64 46.96
C GLU A 595 -67.23 -23.11 48.28
N THR A 596 -67.40 -21.79 48.43
CA THR A 596 -68.07 -21.22 49.61
C THR A 596 -69.57 -21.48 49.62
N GLU A 597 -70.26 -21.32 48.49
CA GLU A 597 -71.68 -21.68 48.34
C GLU A 597 -71.93 -23.16 48.66
N LYS A 598 -71.13 -24.06 48.09
CA LYS A 598 -71.14 -25.50 48.42
C LYS A 598 -70.94 -25.73 49.93
N SER A 599 -70.00 -25.03 50.55
CA SER A 599 -69.71 -25.21 51.99
C SER A 599 -70.89 -24.76 52.86
N VAL A 600 -71.51 -23.62 52.54
CA VAL A 600 -72.75 -23.14 53.20
C VAL A 600 -73.90 -24.12 52.99
N LEU A 601 -74.11 -24.61 51.77
CA LEU A 601 -75.15 -25.61 51.47
C LEU A 601 -74.92 -26.95 52.20
N GLN A 602 -73.66 -27.34 52.43
CA GLN A 602 -73.34 -28.51 53.26
C GLN A 602 -73.61 -28.25 54.76
N GLU A 603 -73.38 -27.03 55.25
CA GLU A 603 -73.69 -26.63 56.63
C GLU A 603 -75.21 -26.58 56.88
N GLU A 604 -75.98 -25.96 55.99
CA GLU A 604 -77.44 -25.93 56.05
C GLU A 604 -78.06 -27.34 55.90
N LEU A 605 -77.48 -28.19 55.05
CA LEU A 605 -77.88 -29.60 54.98
C LEU A 605 -77.61 -30.33 56.30
N ALA A 606 -76.50 -30.04 56.99
CA ALA A 606 -76.18 -30.66 58.27
C ALA A 606 -77.14 -30.23 59.40
N LYS A 607 -77.59 -28.96 59.39
CA LYS A 607 -78.56 -28.37 60.33
C LYS A 607 -79.98 -28.93 60.22
N SER A 608 -80.36 -29.50 59.07
CA SER A 608 -81.71 -30.03 58.85
C SER A 608 -82.06 -31.15 59.86
N GLU A 609 -83.17 -31.04 60.58
CA GLU A 609 -83.53 -32.00 61.63
C GLU A 609 -83.78 -33.43 61.06
N GLU A 610 -84.41 -33.51 59.89
CA GLU A 610 -84.88 -34.74 59.24
C GLU A 610 -83.73 -35.62 58.74
N THR A 611 -83.36 -36.66 59.51
CA THR A 611 -82.23 -37.57 59.20
C THR A 611 -82.39 -38.29 57.85
N SER A 612 -83.52 -38.95 57.62
CA SER A 612 -83.74 -39.73 56.39
C SER A 612 -83.67 -38.88 55.11
N ARG A 613 -83.99 -37.58 55.21
CA ARG A 613 -83.86 -36.63 54.10
C ARG A 613 -82.40 -36.23 53.85
N ARG A 614 -81.60 -36.06 54.90
CA ARG A 614 -80.14 -35.86 54.79
C ARG A 614 -79.48 -37.09 54.16
N ASP A 615 -79.82 -38.29 54.60
CA ASP A 615 -79.29 -39.54 54.04
C ASP A 615 -79.65 -39.71 52.57
N TRP A 616 -80.90 -39.42 52.18
CA TRP A 616 -81.33 -39.45 50.77
C TRP A 616 -80.59 -38.40 49.92
N LEU A 617 -80.46 -37.16 50.41
CA LEU A 617 -79.71 -36.11 49.71
C LEU A 617 -78.22 -36.45 49.58
N GLN A 618 -77.60 -37.02 50.60
CA GLN A 618 -76.20 -37.44 50.57
C GLN A 618 -75.95 -38.61 49.60
N ASN A 619 -76.87 -39.57 49.53
CA ASN A 619 -76.84 -40.63 48.51
C ASN A 619 -77.10 -40.09 47.09
N ARG A 620 -77.96 -39.08 46.92
CA ARG A 620 -78.11 -38.40 45.62
C ARG A 620 -76.84 -37.65 45.22
N LEU A 621 -76.16 -37.01 46.18
CA LEU A 621 -74.90 -36.30 45.95
C LEU A 621 -73.72 -37.23 45.67
N SER A 622 -73.70 -38.48 46.18
CA SER A 622 -72.68 -39.47 45.80
C SER A 622 -72.94 -40.03 44.40
N LEU A 623 -74.20 -40.28 44.04
CA LEU A 623 -74.59 -40.69 42.68
C LEU A 623 -74.27 -39.60 41.63
N GLU A 624 -74.61 -38.34 41.87
CA GLU A 624 -74.28 -37.24 40.94
C GLU A 624 -72.77 -37.04 40.76
N LYS A 625 -71.96 -37.27 41.81
CA LYS A 625 -70.49 -37.26 41.69
C LYS A 625 -69.99 -38.40 40.79
N GLU A 626 -70.51 -39.61 40.96
CA GLU A 626 -70.11 -40.76 40.14
C GLU A 626 -70.59 -40.61 38.69
N VAL A 627 -71.80 -40.08 38.47
CA VAL A 627 -72.31 -39.70 37.13
C VAL A 627 -71.42 -38.62 36.49
N THR A 628 -70.98 -37.61 37.24
CA THR A 628 -70.08 -36.56 36.73
C THR A 628 -68.71 -37.13 36.38
N LYS A 629 -68.16 -38.02 37.22
CA LYS A 629 -66.91 -38.76 36.97
C LYS A 629 -67.01 -39.64 35.72
N LEU A 630 -68.11 -40.37 35.54
CA LEU A 630 -68.36 -41.18 34.34
C LEU A 630 -68.53 -40.32 33.08
N ARG A 631 -69.12 -39.12 33.17
CA ARG A 631 -69.17 -38.15 32.06
C ARG A 631 -67.79 -37.64 31.67
N LEU A 632 -66.93 -37.30 32.64
CA LEU A 632 -65.54 -36.90 32.36
C LEU A 632 -64.75 -38.03 31.69
N MET A 633 -64.77 -39.24 32.27
CA MET A 633 -64.11 -40.41 31.68
C MET A 633 -64.63 -40.77 30.27
N TYR A 634 -65.88 -40.44 29.95
CA TYR A 634 -66.44 -40.60 28.61
C TYR A 634 -65.92 -39.54 27.63
N LEU A 635 -65.78 -38.28 28.06
CA LEU A 635 -65.17 -37.23 27.26
C LEU A 635 -63.69 -37.53 27.00
N ASP A 636 -62.91 -37.89 28.02
CA ASP A 636 -61.50 -38.29 27.89
C ASP A 636 -61.32 -39.43 26.86
N ALA A 637 -62.26 -40.39 26.84
CA ALA A 637 -62.27 -41.51 25.91
C ALA A 637 -62.68 -41.13 24.48
N GLU A 638 -63.60 -40.18 24.31
CA GLU A 638 -64.01 -39.66 23.00
C GLU A 638 -62.93 -38.74 22.40
N ASP A 639 -62.27 -37.91 23.22
CA ASP A 639 -61.11 -37.12 22.81
C ASP A 639 -59.94 -38.03 22.40
N SER A 640 -59.61 -39.05 23.20
CA SER A 640 -58.63 -40.09 22.84
C SER A 640 -58.96 -40.79 21.52
N LYS A 641 -60.25 -41.07 21.28
CA LYS A 641 -60.75 -41.64 20.03
C LYS A 641 -60.62 -40.65 18.86
N SER A 642 -60.86 -39.36 19.08
CA SER A 642 -60.65 -38.32 18.06
C SER A 642 -59.17 -38.17 17.67
N GLU A 643 -58.26 -38.31 18.64
CA GLU A 643 -56.82 -38.29 18.42
C GLU A 643 -56.35 -39.52 17.64
N ILE A 644 -56.86 -40.71 17.98
CA ILE A 644 -56.61 -41.95 17.24
C ILE A 644 -57.12 -41.84 15.81
N ILE A 645 -58.35 -41.35 15.59
CA ILE A 645 -58.92 -41.09 14.26
C ILE A 645 -58.00 -40.15 13.48
N SER A 646 -57.63 -39.00 14.05
CA SER A 646 -56.74 -38.01 13.44
C SER A 646 -55.35 -38.57 13.11
N ARG A 647 -54.82 -39.49 13.94
CA ARG A 647 -53.56 -40.20 13.67
C ARG A 647 -53.72 -41.21 12.54
N THR A 648 -54.82 -41.96 12.50
CA THR A 648 -55.09 -42.90 11.39
C THR A 648 -55.30 -42.20 10.06
N THR A 649 -55.99 -41.05 10.02
CA THR A 649 -56.19 -40.26 8.79
C THR A 649 -54.87 -39.75 8.21
N ARG A 650 -53.98 -39.19 9.05
CA ARG A 650 -52.62 -38.78 8.62
C ARG A 650 -51.79 -39.95 8.10
N ASN A 651 -51.95 -41.13 8.71
CA ASN A 651 -51.28 -42.34 8.24
C ASN A 651 -51.84 -42.82 6.89
N THR A 652 -53.15 -42.76 6.65
CA THR A 652 -53.73 -43.09 5.33
C THR A 652 -53.32 -42.09 4.26
N GLU A 653 -53.36 -40.79 4.53
CA GLU A 653 -52.86 -39.73 3.63
C GLU A 653 -51.38 -39.98 3.24
N THR A 654 -50.55 -40.35 4.21
CA THR A 654 -49.13 -40.66 3.98
C THR A 654 -48.94 -41.92 3.13
N LEU A 655 -49.76 -42.95 3.34
CA LEU A 655 -49.74 -44.18 2.54
C LEU A 655 -50.25 -43.96 1.11
N GLU A 656 -51.28 -43.14 0.91
CA GLU A 656 -51.79 -42.74 -0.41
C GLU A 656 -50.75 -41.95 -1.21
N VAL A 657 -50.08 -40.97 -0.57
CA VAL A 657 -48.97 -40.22 -1.20
C VAL A 657 -47.79 -41.13 -1.56
N ASN A 658 -47.48 -42.13 -0.73
CA ASN A 658 -46.41 -43.09 -1.03
C ASN A 658 -46.81 -44.10 -2.11
N LEU A 659 -48.07 -44.53 -2.17
CA LEU A 659 -48.61 -45.34 -3.27
C LEU A 659 -48.50 -44.58 -4.60
N PHE A 660 -48.97 -43.33 -4.66
CA PHE A 660 -48.88 -42.48 -5.86
C PHE A 660 -47.43 -42.23 -6.31
N ARG A 661 -46.48 -42.10 -5.36
CA ARG A 661 -45.04 -42.03 -5.68
C ARG A 661 -44.54 -43.33 -6.31
N SER A 662 -44.92 -44.49 -5.75
CA SER A 662 -44.57 -45.81 -6.26
C SER A 662 -45.16 -46.07 -7.64
N GLU A 663 -46.44 -45.78 -7.87
CA GLU A 663 -47.10 -45.86 -9.18
C GLU A 663 -46.38 -44.99 -10.24
N LYS A 664 -45.97 -43.78 -9.86
CA LYS A 664 -45.19 -42.89 -10.73
C LYS A 664 -43.78 -43.41 -11.00
N GLU A 665 -43.19 -44.18 -10.11
CA GLU A 665 -41.90 -44.82 -10.31
C GLU A 665 -42.00 -46.08 -11.18
N VAL A 666 -42.97 -46.97 -10.91
CA VAL A 666 -43.31 -48.10 -11.78
C VAL A 666 -43.56 -47.62 -13.21
N LYS A 667 -44.33 -46.54 -13.40
CA LYS A 667 -44.56 -45.97 -14.72
C LYS A 667 -43.27 -45.47 -15.42
N LYS A 668 -42.30 -44.90 -14.68
CA LYS A 668 -40.99 -44.56 -15.28
C LYS A 668 -40.23 -45.83 -15.69
N LEU A 669 -40.30 -46.89 -14.90
CA LEU A 669 -39.66 -48.17 -15.21
C LEU A 669 -40.31 -48.80 -16.45
N ASP A 670 -41.64 -48.73 -16.59
CA ASP A 670 -42.36 -49.13 -17.82
C ASP A 670 -41.96 -48.26 -19.03
N ASP A 671 -41.90 -46.93 -18.88
CA ASP A 671 -41.47 -46.02 -19.94
C ASP A 671 -40.01 -46.29 -20.38
N LEU A 672 -39.13 -46.65 -19.44
CA LEU A 672 -37.73 -47.05 -19.70
C LEU A 672 -37.64 -48.44 -20.33
N LEU A 673 -38.40 -49.42 -19.84
CA LEU A 673 -38.52 -50.74 -20.46
C LEU A 673 -39.06 -50.63 -21.89
N GLN A 674 -40.01 -49.72 -22.16
CA GLN A 674 -40.50 -49.47 -23.51
C GLN A 674 -39.46 -48.76 -24.40
N GLN A 675 -38.61 -47.89 -23.85
CA GLN A 675 -37.47 -47.30 -24.57
C GLN A 675 -36.42 -48.36 -24.90
N ILE A 676 -36.05 -49.22 -23.94
CA ILE A 676 -35.16 -50.37 -24.13
C ILE A 676 -35.74 -51.31 -25.19
N ARG A 677 -37.05 -51.60 -25.14
CA ARG A 677 -37.75 -52.42 -26.15
C ARG A 677 -37.63 -51.79 -27.55
N LYS A 678 -37.87 -50.48 -27.70
CA LYS A 678 -37.70 -49.74 -28.97
C LYS A 678 -36.25 -49.74 -29.46
N ALA A 679 -35.28 -49.62 -28.56
CA ALA A 679 -33.86 -49.68 -28.90
C ALA A 679 -33.49 -51.05 -29.50
N PHE A 680 -33.87 -52.15 -28.86
CA PHE A 680 -33.66 -53.49 -29.40
C PHE A 680 -34.41 -53.74 -30.73
N LEU A 681 -35.62 -53.19 -30.92
CA LEU A 681 -36.32 -53.22 -32.21
C LEU A 681 -35.60 -52.43 -33.33
N SER A 682 -34.67 -51.53 -32.98
CA SER A 682 -33.85 -50.78 -33.95
C SER A 682 -32.47 -51.42 -34.23
N VAL A 683 -32.14 -52.54 -33.57
CA VAL A 683 -30.89 -53.27 -33.80
C VAL A 683 -30.95 -54.02 -35.14
N PRO A 684 -29.94 -53.87 -36.04
CA PRO A 684 -29.93 -54.58 -37.32
C PRO A 684 -29.94 -56.11 -37.16
N GLU A 685 -30.62 -56.78 -38.08
CA GLU A 685 -30.88 -58.24 -38.07
C GLU A 685 -29.60 -59.11 -38.02
N VAL A 686 -28.46 -58.56 -38.47
CA VAL A 686 -27.12 -59.16 -38.36
C VAL A 686 -26.70 -59.35 -36.90
N VAL A 687 -27.04 -58.41 -36.02
CA VAL A 687 -26.73 -58.44 -34.58
C VAL A 687 -27.84 -59.12 -33.78
N ALA A 688 -29.08 -59.15 -34.30
CA ALA A 688 -30.21 -59.87 -33.69
C ALA A 688 -29.96 -61.38 -33.49
N ASN A 689 -28.95 -61.96 -34.15
CA ASN A 689 -28.57 -63.36 -33.98
C ASN A 689 -27.52 -63.64 -32.90
N CYS A 690 -26.93 -62.61 -32.28
CA CYS A 690 -25.96 -62.77 -31.20
C CYS A 690 -26.58 -63.51 -29.99
N GLN A 691 -25.82 -64.38 -29.33
CA GLN A 691 -26.34 -65.29 -28.30
C GLN A 691 -26.63 -64.53 -26.99
N GLU A 692 -25.72 -63.64 -26.63
CA GLU A 692 -25.74 -62.73 -25.50
C GLU A 692 -26.95 -61.77 -25.57
N LEU A 693 -27.34 -61.37 -26.79
CA LEU A 693 -28.52 -60.54 -27.01
C LEU A 693 -29.82 -61.32 -26.78
N LYS A 694 -29.85 -62.60 -27.15
CA LYS A 694 -30.98 -63.50 -26.90
C LYS A 694 -31.15 -63.75 -25.40
N GLU A 695 -30.06 -64.02 -24.68
CA GLU A 695 -30.07 -64.19 -23.22
C GLU A 695 -30.56 -62.92 -22.48
N VAL A 696 -30.21 -61.73 -22.96
CA VAL A 696 -30.76 -60.46 -22.44
C VAL A 696 -32.25 -60.28 -22.79
N MET A 697 -32.70 -60.71 -23.96
CA MET A 697 -34.13 -60.72 -24.32
C MET A 697 -34.93 -61.73 -23.47
N ASP A 698 -34.37 -62.90 -23.20
CA ASP A 698 -34.95 -63.93 -22.32
C ASP A 698 -35.14 -63.37 -20.91
N PHE A 699 -34.09 -62.75 -20.35
CA PHE A 699 -34.12 -62.13 -19.02
C PHE A 699 -35.13 -60.96 -18.93
N LEU A 700 -35.36 -60.24 -20.03
CA LEU A 700 -36.35 -59.17 -20.13
C LEU A 700 -37.75 -59.65 -20.54
N GLY A 701 -38.00 -60.97 -20.57
CA GLY A 701 -39.33 -61.56 -20.78
C GLY A 701 -39.92 -61.35 -22.19
N TRP A 702 -39.10 -61.08 -23.20
CA TRP A 702 -39.55 -60.62 -24.52
C TRP A 702 -40.47 -61.57 -25.30
N TRP A 703 -40.46 -62.87 -24.98
CA TRP A 703 -41.10 -63.90 -25.80
C TRP A 703 -42.61 -64.03 -25.60
N GLU A 704 -43.16 -63.63 -24.44
CA GLU A 704 -44.59 -63.78 -24.15
C GLU A 704 -45.47 -62.81 -24.95
N GLU A 705 -44.96 -61.62 -25.25
CA GLU A 705 -45.76 -60.54 -25.87
C GLU A 705 -46.12 -60.80 -27.34
N LYS A 706 -45.43 -61.74 -28.02
CA LYS A 706 -45.83 -62.23 -29.35
C LYS A 706 -47.08 -63.12 -29.34
N HIS A 707 -47.45 -63.71 -28.20
CA HIS A 707 -48.64 -64.58 -28.10
C HIS A 707 -49.92 -63.84 -27.69
N TRP A 708 -49.82 -62.70 -27.01
CA TRP A 708 -50.98 -61.98 -26.49
C TRP A 708 -51.76 -61.11 -27.49
N LYS A 709 -51.23 -60.86 -28.70
CA LYS A 709 -51.97 -60.19 -29.78
C LYS A 709 -52.94 -61.11 -30.57
N GLY A 710 -53.22 -62.30 -30.06
CA GLY A 710 -54.21 -63.24 -30.63
C GLY A 710 -55.52 -63.39 -29.85
N ALA A 711 -55.67 -62.73 -28.69
CA ALA A 711 -56.71 -63.06 -27.70
C ALA A 711 -57.53 -61.85 -27.20
N SER A 712 -57.87 -60.90 -28.08
CA SER A 712 -58.94 -59.94 -27.83
C SER A 712 -59.59 -59.47 -29.13
N ALA A 713 -60.77 -60.04 -29.41
CA ALA A 713 -61.76 -59.65 -30.41
C ALA A 713 -63.14 -60.00 -29.85
#